data_AF-A0A365MVU4-F1
#
_entry.id   AF-A0A365MVU4-F1
#
_cell.length_a   1.000
_cell.length_b   1.000
_cell.length_c   1.000
_cell.angle_alpha   90.00
_cell.angle_beta   90.00
_cell.angle_gamma   90.00
#
_symmetry.space_group_name_H-M   'P 1'
#
loop_
_entity.id
_entity.type
_entity.pdbx_description
1 polymer ?
#
loop_
_entity_poly.entity_id
_entity_poly.type
_entity_poly.pdbx_seq_one_letter_code
_entity_poly.pdbx_strand_id
1 'polypeptide(L)'
;MAVATAGPAYKLWFLSTGIVFLFFLLFAFYTDSIKSPLDYAHAKAAEFCSDSVAPQTTADADPKEGTFGNCKDPYRRPGYLYVPAETERYRETRWLPFTDKFLNSEDPETAEYPHTGGDLIFNDTDVPRTFFKGSDIPIEWMKLAVKENKRRQEAMAHITNATSEDYHRMRNDAEFGWLWGRRVVSFGDSVDRRAARYVCHEFGHDMVFPKLHEIEQWPMGVCHIPAFNLTFTAFHSAGGFTYRPEWFWYKQMRIIPFERRWEELWQPHERDIRGPNGRPDLILWQNGLWDQRGFQVGGQKLHEGQNVTLNARHRKMVWDELHFFLARTKKYAEMLIREFPDTPMMWRSLTYHQKTGSGDIMVVEMDRLGRALAEQYGHEVFEWGRIISLMGNWYEDGTHPGEGALSWLWGNMILEYLARSAKSKLGGDYRFPMSGQAKKNNHDEVPSSVEVELLAVDEEDNYQGLTLKCILVYLSILSGCFAQVLAIVATGAFARNMASVLGGRDKYIWIPQGLIICSTFTAAPIAQSSDFWGRRLPILLCTGLCIVGSIVISRASSMTMAIAGSLVVGVGAGTTSLLYAVASEIMPRQYRPLAQAGVNIANSLGGIFTLLLGFGLVRKNDENFRVVWYVGIGLFAFNFLAVFFFFKPPKRRLELSLTWKEKLKALDLVGYIIFSIGMILFSVGLTWANNPYSWQSAPVLSTFCIGVVFIILTAVWEVNKKDGFCHHALFQASRNFALALVFIFIEGFAFYAVNNFLPLVYSIYFDGDLLKVGAMMSLIFIGGAIASVIGGLYSTKARRVRPPLTAGMALFAIYFVYTAILNSSLSKNVGQKITERVVPLGLSAKDVPAFISALANNDQRALATIPGVTPQVISAGVAGLRSAYRIAFRGTWSAAAAVSAVGLILALFVRDPRDSFNMHVDAPVDHDLARSFDQGLEDDIKGVTDTEHIESNVVSEKPQDKA
;
A
#
# COMPACT_ATOMS: atom_id res chain seq x y z
N MET A 1 -38.25 -16.98 5.21
CA MET A 1 -39.04 -17.87 6.08
C MET A 1 -38.32 -18.31 7.36
N ALA A 2 -37.12 -18.91 7.33
CA ALA A 2 -36.48 -19.46 8.54
C ALA A 2 -36.23 -18.46 9.70
N VAL A 3 -36.00 -17.18 9.41
CA VAL A 3 -35.79 -16.10 10.41
C VAL A 3 -37.08 -15.75 11.18
N ALA A 4 -38.26 -15.92 10.58
CA ALA A 4 -39.53 -15.54 11.19
C ALA A 4 -39.84 -16.40 12.43
N THR A 5 -39.56 -17.71 12.35
CA THR A 5 -39.80 -18.72 13.39
C THR A 5 -38.68 -18.83 14.42
N ALA A 6 -37.66 -17.98 14.36
CA ALA A 6 -36.49 -18.07 15.23
C ALA A 6 -36.68 -17.31 16.55
N GLY A 7 -36.15 -17.86 17.64
CA GLY A 7 -36.20 -17.24 18.97
C GLY A 7 -35.37 -15.94 19.07
N PRO A 8 -35.60 -15.10 20.09
CA PRO A 8 -34.97 -13.78 20.21
C PRO A 8 -33.44 -13.81 20.12
N ALA A 9 -32.78 -14.78 20.77
CA ALA A 9 -31.33 -14.93 20.74
C ALA A 9 -30.78 -15.23 19.32
N TYR A 10 -31.48 -16.04 18.52
CA TYR A 10 -31.09 -16.32 17.13
C TYR A 10 -31.31 -15.10 16.23
N LYS A 11 -32.36 -14.31 16.47
CA LYS A 11 -32.59 -13.03 15.79
C LYS A 11 -31.50 -12.02 16.14
N LEU A 12 -31.12 -11.91 17.41
CA LEU A 12 -30.03 -11.06 17.90
C LEU A 12 -28.69 -11.48 17.28
N TRP A 13 -28.40 -12.78 17.24
CA TRP A 13 -27.22 -13.32 16.56
C TRP A 13 -27.21 -12.96 15.08
N PHE A 14 -28.29 -13.24 14.34
CA PHE A 14 -28.41 -12.92 12.92
C PHE A 14 -28.27 -11.41 12.63
N LEU A 15 -28.81 -10.55 13.52
CA LEU A 15 -28.59 -9.10 13.48
C LEU A 15 -27.13 -8.73 13.73
N SER A 16 -26.47 -9.29 14.76
CA SER A 16 -25.07 -8.97 15.05
C SER A 16 -24.11 -9.42 13.93
N THR A 17 -24.27 -10.63 13.40
CA THR A 17 -23.49 -11.11 12.23
C THR A 17 -23.81 -10.28 11.00
N GLY A 18 -25.08 -9.89 10.81
CA GLY A 18 -25.52 -8.99 9.75
C GLY A 18 -24.93 -7.59 9.86
N ILE A 19 -24.77 -7.04 11.08
CA ILE A 19 -24.17 -5.73 11.35
C ILE A 19 -22.66 -5.76 11.12
N VAL A 20 -21.95 -6.80 11.60
CA VAL A 20 -20.52 -7.00 11.30
C VAL A 20 -20.30 -7.13 9.80
N PHE A 21 -21.16 -7.87 9.11
CA PHE A 21 -21.10 -8.03 7.66
C PHE A 21 -21.44 -6.74 6.90
N LEU A 22 -22.45 -5.99 7.36
CA LEU A 22 -22.80 -4.66 6.83
C LEU A 22 -21.67 -3.66 7.07
N PHE A 23 -20.95 -3.74 8.19
CA PHE A 23 -19.79 -2.91 8.49
C PHE A 23 -18.65 -3.17 7.49
N PHE A 24 -18.28 -4.43 7.24
CA PHE A 24 -17.30 -4.75 6.20
C PHE A 24 -17.75 -4.37 4.78
N LEU A 25 -19.04 -4.56 4.46
CA LEU A 25 -19.63 -4.11 3.18
C LEU A 25 -19.55 -2.59 3.02
N LEU A 26 -20.02 -1.83 4.02
CA LEU A 26 -20.00 -0.37 3.99
C LEU A 26 -18.56 0.12 3.90
N PHE A 27 -17.62 -0.42 4.67
CA PHE A 27 -16.21 -0.05 4.59
C PHE A 27 -15.58 -0.37 3.21
N ALA A 28 -15.93 -1.51 2.60
CA ALA A 28 -15.43 -1.92 1.29
C ALA A 28 -15.95 -1.04 0.12
N PHE A 29 -17.19 -0.53 0.22
CA PHE A 29 -17.80 0.29 -0.84
C PHE A 29 -17.72 1.81 -0.58
N TYR A 30 -17.46 2.23 0.67
CA TYR A 30 -17.17 3.61 1.06
C TYR A 30 -15.80 4.09 0.54
N THR A 31 -14.83 3.18 0.33
CA THR A 31 -13.54 3.51 -0.30
C THR A 31 -13.60 3.45 -1.84
N ASP A 32 -14.36 2.51 -2.42
CA ASP A 32 -14.46 2.32 -3.88
C ASP A 32 -15.12 3.53 -4.57
N SER A 33 -16.07 4.18 -3.88
CA SER A 33 -16.72 5.44 -4.28
C SER A 33 -15.79 6.68 -4.25
N ILE A 34 -14.54 6.53 -3.79
CA ILE A 34 -13.51 7.58 -3.79
C ILE A 34 -12.38 7.27 -4.80
N LYS A 35 -12.26 6.04 -5.32
CA LYS A 35 -11.08 5.59 -6.10
C LYS A 35 -11.33 4.94 -7.47
N SER A 36 -12.52 4.41 -7.75
CA SER A 36 -12.75 3.69 -9.03
C SER A 36 -12.41 4.44 -10.34
N PRO A 37 -12.40 5.80 -10.43
CA PRO A 37 -11.98 6.50 -11.66
C PRO A 37 -10.48 6.36 -11.99
N LEU A 38 -9.61 6.20 -11.00
CA LEU A 38 -8.15 6.26 -11.21
C LEU A 38 -7.62 5.00 -11.92
N ASP A 39 -8.06 3.84 -11.47
CA ASP A 39 -7.64 2.52 -11.98
C ASP A 39 -8.31 2.14 -13.30
N TYR A 40 -9.37 2.84 -13.69
CA TYR A 40 -9.96 2.72 -15.04
C TYR A 40 -9.10 3.45 -16.07
N ALA A 41 -8.63 4.65 -15.73
CA ALA A 41 -7.80 5.46 -16.61
C ALA A 41 -6.41 4.85 -16.89
N HIS A 42 -5.77 4.19 -15.91
CA HIS A 42 -4.46 3.55 -16.14
C HIS A 42 -4.57 2.30 -17.01
N ALA A 43 -5.59 1.47 -16.81
CA ALA A 43 -5.81 0.28 -17.65
C ALA A 43 -6.10 0.63 -19.11
N LYS A 44 -6.79 1.75 -19.37
CA LYS A 44 -7.07 2.20 -20.74
C LYS A 44 -5.84 2.77 -21.47
N ALA A 45 -4.82 3.23 -20.76
CA ALA A 45 -3.59 3.74 -21.37
C ALA A 45 -2.70 2.61 -21.93
N ALA A 46 -2.60 1.48 -21.22
CA ALA A 46 -1.82 0.32 -21.67
C ALA A 46 -2.38 -0.33 -22.96
N GLU A 47 -3.70 -0.29 -23.15
CA GLU A 47 -4.38 -0.87 -24.33
C GLU A 47 -4.09 -0.13 -25.65
N PHE A 48 -3.52 1.08 -25.60
CA PHE A 48 -3.11 1.84 -26.79
C PHE A 48 -1.62 1.70 -27.15
N CYS A 49 -0.83 0.97 -26.36
CA CYS A 49 0.62 0.85 -26.56
C CYS A 49 1.07 -0.48 -27.18
N SER A 50 0.17 -1.46 -27.39
CA SER A 50 0.55 -2.82 -27.80
C SER A 50 0.46 -3.14 -29.30
N ASP A 51 -0.05 -2.22 -30.14
CA ASP A 51 -0.19 -2.44 -31.59
C ASP A 51 1.05 -1.97 -32.36
N SER A 52 2.22 -2.53 -32.03
CA SER A 52 3.47 -2.31 -32.78
C SER A 52 3.70 -3.42 -33.82
N VAL A 53 3.50 -3.07 -35.09
CA VAL A 53 3.80 -3.90 -36.27
C VAL A 53 5.28 -4.29 -36.29
N ALA A 54 5.58 -5.56 -36.58
CA ALA A 54 6.95 -6.07 -36.72
C ALA A 54 7.59 -5.65 -38.06
N PRO A 55 8.85 -5.17 -38.10
CA PRO A 55 9.61 -4.98 -39.34
C PRO A 55 10.60 -6.14 -39.62
N GLN A 56 10.90 -6.33 -40.90
CA GLN A 56 11.89 -7.30 -41.38
C GLN A 56 13.32 -6.71 -41.39
N THR A 57 14.30 -7.61 -41.38
CA THR A 57 15.75 -7.35 -41.44
C THR A 57 16.24 -6.87 -42.81
N THR A 58 17.18 -5.92 -42.83
CA THR A 58 18.39 -5.93 -43.71
C THR A 58 19.50 -5.08 -43.08
N ALA A 59 20.75 -5.33 -43.47
CA ALA A 59 21.97 -4.87 -42.79
C ALA A 59 22.73 -3.73 -43.50
N ASP A 60 23.85 -3.33 -42.87
CA ASP A 60 24.99 -2.55 -43.35
C ASP A 60 24.82 -1.04 -43.66
N ALA A 61 25.27 -0.20 -42.71
CA ALA A 61 26.36 0.78 -42.96
C ALA A 61 26.85 1.42 -41.64
N ASP A 62 28.18 1.62 -41.54
CA ASP A 62 28.89 2.28 -40.43
C ASP A 62 30.14 2.98 -41.02
N PRO A 63 30.81 3.97 -40.39
CA PRO A 63 30.36 5.02 -39.47
C PRO A 63 30.53 6.44 -40.08
N LYS A 64 29.99 7.51 -39.44
CA LYS A 64 30.71 8.81 -39.36
C LYS A 64 30.17 9.87 -38.37
N GLU A 65 31.09 10.29 -37.51
CA GLU A 65 31.32 11.64 -36.96
C GLU A 65 30.11 12.55 -36.65
N GLY A 66 29.72 12.56 -35.37
CA GLY A 66 28.73 13.48 -34.81
C GLY A 66 28.66 13.44 -33.29
N THR A 67 29.82 13.36 -32.60
CA THR A 67 29.90 13.29 -31.14
C THR A 67 29.48 14.61 -30.47
N PHE A 68 28.17 14.84 -30.37
CA PHE A 68 27.61 15.77 -29.40
C PHE A 68 27.85 15.20 -28.00
N GLY A 69 28.99 15.57 -27.40
CA GLY A 69 29.32 15.24 -26.04
C GLY A 69 28.18 15.65 -25.11
N ASN A 70 27.72 14.72 -24.27
CA ASN A 70 26.60 14.90 -23.36
C ASN A 70 26.94 15.99 -22.32
N CYS A 71 26.66 17.24 -22.67
CA CYS A 71 26.85 18.38 -21.77
C CYS A 71 25.81 18.26 -20.63
N LYS A 72 26.23 17.71 -19.49
CA LYS A 72 25.36 17.36 -18.36
C LYS A 72 24.99 18.62 -17.54
N ASP A 73 23.84 19.25 -17.81
CA ASP A 73 23.28 20.33 -16.96
C ASP A 73 23.17 19.85 -15.50
N PRO A 74 23.88 20.48 -14.54
CA PRO A 74 23.98 19.95 -13.19
C PRO A 74 22.65 19.98 -12.43
N TYR A 75 21.72 20.88 -12.78
CA TYR A 75 20.37 20.93 -12.19
C TYR A 75 19.39 19.91 -12.78
N ARG A 76 19.76 19.22 -13.88
CA ARG A 76 19.00 18.09 -14.43
C ARG A 76 19.50 16.72 -13.99
N ARG A 77 20.74 16.61 -13.50
CA ARG A 77 21.27 15.36 -12.94
C ARG A 77 20.46 14.95 -11.69
N PRO A 78 20.38 13.66 -11.35
CA PRO A 78 20.04 13.23 -10.00
C PRO A 78 20.95 13.91 -8.97
N GLY A 79 20.41 14.21 -7.79
CA GLY A 79 21.11 14.98 -6.78
C GLY A 79 20.26 15.24 -5.54
N TYR A 80 20.89 15.92 -4.59
CA TYR A 80 20.38 16.27 -3.28
C TYR A 80 20.26 17.79 -3.17
N LEU A 81 19.15 18.29 -2.61
CA LEU A 81 18.99 19.71 -2.32
C LEU A 81 19.44 19.99 -0.89
N TYR A 82 20.62 20.60 -0.75
CA TYR A 82 21.12 21.08 0.54
C TYR A 82 20.45 22.39 0.91
N VAL A 83 19.69 22.38 1.99
CA VAL A 83 19.21 23.56 2.71
C VAL A 83 19.89 23.59 4.08
N PRO A 84 20.34 24.72 4.62
CA PRO A 84 20.83 24.79 6.00
C PRO A 84 19.73 24.63 7.05
N ALA A 85 20.05 24.03 8.20
CA ALA A 85 19.08 23.75 9.27
C ALA A 85 18.71 25.01 10.05
N GLU A 86 19.69 25.87 10.28
CA GLU A 86 19.47 27.24 10.75
C GLU A 86 18.72 28.03 9.67
N THR A 87 17.48 28.42 9.97
CA THR A 87 16.63 29.18 9.04
C THR A 87 17.25 30.50 8.61
N GLU A 88 18.13 31.11 9.42
CA GLU A 88 18.88 32.33 9.08
C GLU A 88 19.97 32.09 8.01
N ARG A 89 20.48 30.86 7.89
CA ARG A 89 21.55 30.47 6.94
C ARG A 89 21.04 30.09 5.55
N TYR A 90 19.73 30.14 5.28
CA TYR A 90 19.09 29.76 3.99
C TYR A 90 19.81 30.23 2.72
N ARG A 91 20.55 31.35 2.77
CA ARG A 91 21.38 31.88 1.67
C ARG A 91 22.54 30.96 1.22
N GLU A 92 22.80 29.86 1.93
CA GLU A 92 23.76 28.81 1.54
C GLU A 92 23.11 27.61 0.82
N THR A 93 21.79 27.67 0.58
CA THR A 93 21.00 26.64 -0.12
C THR A 93 21.51 26.38 -1.53
N ARG A 94 21.72 25.11 -1.88
CA ARG A 94 22.25 24.71 -3.19
C ARG A 94 21.82 23.30 -3.61
N TRP A 95 21.76 23.09 -4.93
CA TRP A 95 21.63 21.75 -5.50
C TRP A 95 22.99 21.07 -5.59
N LEU A 96 23.08 19.83 -5.11
CA LEU A 96 24.27 18.99 -5.17
C LEU A 96 23.98 17.80 -6.10
N PRO A 97 24.43 17.82 -7.36
CA PRO A 97 24.31 16.64 -8.20
C PRO A 97 25.12 15.47 -7.61
N PHE A 98 24.64 14.25 -7.78
CA PHE A 98 25.44 13.06 -7.48
C PHE A 98 26.56 12.96 -8.53
N THR A 99 27.71 13.52 -8.19
CA THR A 99 28.91 13.54 -9.04
C THR A 99 29.57 12.17 -9.05
N ASP A 100 30.38 11.89 -10.09
CA ASP A 100 31.17 10.66 -10.12
C ASP A 100 32.14 10.59 -8.91
N LYS A 101 32.55 11.74 -8.34
CA LYS A 101 33.33 11.82 -7.09
C LYS A 101 32.52 11.47 -5.82
N PHE A 102 31.19 11.65 -5.84
CA PHE A 102 30.28 11.23 -4.77
C PHE A 102 29.90 9.75 -4.91
N LEU A 103 29.68 9.28 -6.14
CA LEU A 103 29.37 7.88 -6.41
C LEU A 103 30.60 6.95 -6.25
N ASN A 104 31.81 7.50 -6.31
CA ASN A 104 33.07 6.80 -6.04
C ASN A 104 33.82 7.38 -4.82
N SER A 105 33.16 8.11 -3.91
CA SER A 105 33.79 8.41 -2.61
C SER A 105 33.83 7.14 -1.77
N GLU A 106 34.83 7.03 -0.91
CA GLU A 106 34.89 5.96 0.09
C GLU A 106 33.60 5.95 0.91
N ASP A 107 33.02 4.76 1.09
CA ASP A 107 31.81 4.56 1.89
C ASP A 107 32.07 5.09 3.31
N PRO A 108 31.16 5.88 3.90
CA PRO A 108 31.35 6.35 5.26
C PRO A 108 31.33 5.16 6.23
N GLU A 109 32.20 5.16 7.25
CA GLU A 109 32.37 4.03 8.18
C GLU A 109 31.04 3.59 8.84
N THR A 110 30.14 4.54 9.02
CA THR A 110 28.72 4.40 9.32
C THR A 110 27.92 5.33 8.42
N ALA A 111 26.69 4.96 8.06
CA ALA A 111 25.73 5.89 7.46
C ALA A 111 24.83 6.51 8.56
N GLU A 112 24.21 7.66 8.32
CA GLU A 112 23.34 8.38 9.28
C GLU A 112 22.11 9.00 8.56
N TYR A 113 20.88 8.75 9.04
CA TYR A 113 19.60 9.13 8.38
C TYR A 113 18.91 10.02 9.41
N PRO A 114 18.24 11.07 8.93
CA PRO A 114 17.49 11.98 9.77
C PRO A 114 16.64 11.26 10.84
N HIS A 115 16.80 11.73 12.08
CA HIS A 115 16.16 11.23 13.30
C HIS A 115 14.65 11.03 13.13
N THR A 116 14.10 10.02 13.82
CA THR A 116 12.66 9.70 13.75
C THR A 116 11.80 10.68 14.58
N GLY A 117 11.54 11.87 14.02
CA GLY A 117 10.65 12.84 14.68
C GLY A 117 10.21 14.06 13.87
N GLY A 118 10.98 14.47 12.86
CA GLY A 118 10.64 15.59 11.98
C GLY A 118 9.99 15.16 10.66
N ASP A 119 9.31 16.08 9.98
CA ASP A 119 9.11 15.94 8.53
C ASP A 119 10.48 15.84 7.86
N LEU A 120 10.60 15.02 6.79
CA LEU A 120 11.81 14.91 5.95
C LEU A 120 12.08 16.22 5.22
N ILE A 121 12.68 17.17 5.94
CA ILE A 121 13.21 18.42 5.43
C ILE A 121 14.71 18.19 5.26
N PHE A 122 15.22 18.40 4.05
CA PHE A 122 16.63 18.22 3.68
C PHE A 122 17.51 19.37 4.24
N ASN A 123 17.55 19.45 5.57
CA ASN A 123 18.17 20.51 6.36
C ASN A 123 19.47 20.02 7.01
N ASP A 124 20.60 20.58 6.58
CA ASP A 124 21.98 20.40 7.11
C ASP A 124 22.38 18.95 7.44
N THR A 125 21.91 17.95 6.68
CA THR A 125 22.33 16.55 6.88
C THR A 125 23.77 16.35 6.38
N ASP A 126 24.72 16.78 7.21
CA ASP A 126 26.16 16.49 7.26
C ASP A 126 26.91 16.34 5.94
N VAL A 127 26.54 17.12 4.90
CA VAL A 127 27.27 17.17 3.63
C VAL A 127 28.72 17.61 3.92
N PRO A 128 29.74 16.75 3.72
CA PRO A 128 31.10 17.09 4.06
C PRO A 128 31.56 18.33 3.28
N ARG A 129 32.29 19.25 3.94
CA ARG A 129 32.71 20.53 3.32
C ARG A 129 33.58 20.39 2.05
N THR A 130 34.06 19.20 1.75
CA THR A 130 34.75 18.80 0.51
C THR A 130 33.78 18.69 -0.68
N PHE A 131 32.52 18.28 -0.46
CA PHE A 131 31.43 18.23 -1.44
C PHE A 131 30.80 19.59 -1.76
N PHE A 132 31.31 20.67 -1.18
CA PHE A 132 31.00 22.04 -1.60
C PHE A 132 32.10 22.69 -2.47
N LYS A 133 33.18 21.96 -2.78
CA LYS A 133 34.38 22.48 -3.46
C LYS A 133 34.71 21.81 -4.80
N GLY A 134 33.88 20.89 -5.28
CA GLY A 134 34.03 20.26 -6.59
C GLY A 134 33.65 21.19 -7.75
N SER A 135 34.33 21.05 -8.89
CA SER A 135 34.03 21.77 -10.14
C SER A 135 32.70 21.38 -10.78
N ASP A 136 32.15 20.21 -10.42
CA ASP A 136 30.91 19.66 -10.97
C ASP A 136 29.62 20.14 -10.27
N ILE A 137 29.76 20.99 -9.25
CA ILE A 137 28.65 21.52 -8.45
C ILE A 137 28.20 22.86 -9.05
N PRO A 138 26.88 23.15 -9.11
CA PRO A 138 26.39 24.46 -9.49
C PRO A 138 27.00 25.60 -8.67
N ILE A 139 27.29 26.72 -9.34
CA ILE A 139 27.84 27.92 -8.71
C ILE A 139 26.75 28.60 -7.85
N GLU A 140 27.11 29.06 -6.65
CA GLU A 140 26.25 29.86 -5.76
C GLU A 140 26.08 31.31 -6.29
N TRP A 141 25.52 31.46 -7.49
CA TRP A 141 25.40 32.74 -8.19
C TRP A 141 24.72 33.83 -7.37
N MET A 142 23.64 33.52 -6.65
CA MET A 142 22.96 34.48 -5.77
C MET A 142 23.91 35.04 -4.71
N LYS A 143 24.67 34.16 -4.04
CA LYS A 143 25.59 34.56 -2.96
C LYS A 143 26.72 35.45 -3.47
N LEU A 144 27.29 35.11 -4.63
CA LEU A 144 28.34 35.89 -5.25
C LEU A 144 27.81 37.23 -5.79
N ALA A 145 26.68 37.22 -6.49
CA ALA A 145 26.06 38.42 -7.06
C ALA A 145 25.55 39.38 -5.99
N VAL A 146 24.90 38.90 -4.92
CA VAL A 146 24.44 39.75 -3.80
C VAL A 146 25.63 40.35 -3.05
N LYS A 147 26.72 39.60 -2.84
CA LYS A 147 27.95 40.13 -2.25
C LYS A 147 28.58 41.23 -3.12
N GLU A 148 28.66 41.00 -4.43
CA GLU A 148 29.21 41.98 -5.38
C GLU A 148 28.30 43.21 -5.51
N ASN A 149 26.97 43.04 -5.47
CA ASN A 149 26.00 44.13 -5.42
C ASN A 149 26.20 45.00 -4.19
N LYS A 150 26.37 44.41 -3.00
CA LYS A 150 26.67 45.15 -1.76
C LYS A 150 28.00 45.90 -1.86
N ARG A 151 29.08 45.27 -2.36
CA ARG A 151 30.38 45.94 -2.58
C ARG A 151 30.26 47.13 -3.55
N ARG A 152 29.48 46.99 -4.63
CA ARG A 152 29.19 48.09 -5.57
C ARG A 152 28.42 49.20 -4.88
N GLN A 153 27.32 48.89 -4.19
CA GLN A 153 26.51 49.85 -3.42
C GLN A 153 27.34 50.59 -2.36
N GLU A 154 28.22 49.89 -1.62
CA GLU A 154 29.15 50.48 -0.65
C GLU A 154 30.14 51.44 -1.31
N ALA A 155 30.73 51.06 -2.46
CA ALA A 155 31.62 51.94 -3.21
C ALA A 155 30.91 53.23 -3.71
N MET A 156 29.61 53.13 -4.00
CA MET A 156 28.77 54.26 -4.42
C MET A 156 27.92 54.86 -3.27
N ALA A 157 28.18 54.52 -2.01
CA ALA A 157 27.39 54.99 -0.86
C ALA A 157 27.42 56.52 -0.65
N HIS A 158 28.36 57.21 -1.32
CA HIS A 158 28.45 58.67 -1.37
C HIS A 158 27.51 59.32 -2.41
N ILE A 159 26.83 58.51 -3.24
CA ILE A 159 25.89 58.94 -4.28
C ILE A 159 24.47 58.51 -3.89
N THR A 160 23.64 59.48 -3.51
CA THR A 160 22.22 59.23 -3.23
C THR A 160 21.48 58.80 -4.50
N ASN A 161 20.79 57.66 -4.46
CA ASN A 161 20.08 57.06 -5.60
C ASN A 161 20.96 56.77 -6.83
N ALA A 162 22.17 56.23 -6.61
CA ALA A 162 23.08 55.79 -7.67
C ALA A 162 22.39 54.92 -8.74
N THR A 163 22.60 55.28 -10.00
CA THR A 163 22.02 54.68 -11.20
C THR A 163 22.96 53.64 -11.82
N SER A 164 22.51 52.92 -12.84
CA SER A 164 23.36 51.98 -13.59
C SER A 164 24.52 52.66 -14.33
N GLU A 165 24.49 53.98 -14.54
CA GLU A 165 25.59 54.73 -15.15
C GLU A 165 26.74 54.95 -14.15
N ASP A 166 26.44 55.14 -12.87
CA ASP A 166 27.42 55.29 -11.80
C ASP A 166 28.22 53.98 -11.59
N TYR A 167 27.54 52.85 -11.62
CA TYR A 167 28.15 51.51 -11.54
C TYR A 167 28.86 51.06 -12.82
N HIS A 168 28.72 51.78 -13.94
CA HIS A 168 29.23 51.35 -15.25
C HIS A 168 30.75 51.13 -15.28
N ARG A 169 31.52 51.86 -14.47
CA ARG A 169 32.98 51.67 -14.35
C ARG A 169 33.34 50.33 -13.71
N MET A 170 32.47 49.81 -12.85
CA MET A 170 32.63 48.55 -12.12
C MET A 170 32.01 47.36 -12.87
N ARG A 171 31.47 47.56 -14.09
CA ARG A 171 30.67 46.55 -14.81
C ARG A 171 31.34 45.17 -14.90
N ASN A 172 32.66 45.15 -15.14
CA ASN A 172 33.47 43.95 -15.34
C ASN A 172 34.14 43.43 -14.05
N ASP A 173 33.96 44.11 -12.91
CA ASP A 173 34.56 43.70 -11.65
C ASP A 173 34.09 42.30 -11.23
N ALA A 174 34.98 41.55 -10.57
CA ALA A 174 34.71 40.20 -10.06
C ALA A 174 34.13 39.22 -11.10
N GLU A 175 34.46 39.42 -12.38
CA GLU A 175 34.00 38.63 -13.54
C GLU A 175 32.47 38.69 -13.80
N PHE A 176 31.74 39.61 -13.16
CA PHE A 176 30.28 39.78 -13.31
C PHE A 176 29.83 40.56 -14.56
N GLY A 177 30.75 40.87 -15.49
CA GLY A 177 30.43 41.60 -16.73
C GLY A 177 29.36 40.95 -17.60
N TRP A 178 29.14 39.63 -17.49
CA TRP A 178 28.11 38.91 -18.22
C TRP A 178 26.67 39.26 -17.78
N LEU A 179 26.47 39.72 -16.54
CA LEU A 179 25.18 40.24 -16.04
C LEU A 179 24.84 41.64 -16.58
N TRP A 180 25.83 42.37 -17.10
CA TRP A 180 25.65 43.78 -17.39
C TRP A 180 24.61 44.04 -18.47
N GLY A 181 23.54 44.77 -18.12
CA GLY A 181 22.50 45.19 -19.06
C GLY A 181 21.47 44.10 -19.41
N ARG A 182 21.50 42.94 -18.74
CA ARG A 182 20.67 41.78 -19.08
C ARG A 182 19.21 41.92 -18.69
N ARG A 183 18.33 41.24 -19.41
CA ARG A 183 16.89 41.10 -19.11
C ARG A 183 16.49 39.64 -18.97
N VAL A 184 15.98 39.28 -17.79
CA VAL A 184 15.32 37.99 -17.55
C VAL A 184 13.82 38.23 -17.50
N VAL A 185 13.07 37.51 -18.32
CA VAL A 185 11.61 37.67 -18.42
C VAL A 185 10.95 36.33 -18.09
N SER A 186 10.10 36.32 -17.06
CA SER A 186 9.27 35.15 -16.75
C SER A 186 7.82 35.39 -17.18
N PHE A 187 7.40 34.67 -18.22
CA PHE A 187 6.04 34.53 -18.69
C PHE A 187 5.34 33.41 -17.91
N GLY A 188 5.13 33.68 -16.63
CA GLY A 188 4.82 32.68 -15.62
C GLY A 188 3.52 32.91 -14.88
N ASP A 189 3.43 32.30 -13.71
CA ASP A 189 2.32 32.45 -12.78
C ASP A 189 2.68 33.27 -11.53
N SER A 190 1.81 33.26 -10.54
CA SER A 190 2.01 33.98 -9.29
C SER A 190 3.20 33.47 -8.46
N VAL A 191 3.67 32.24 -8.67
CA VAL A 191 4.88 31.67 -8.04
C VAL A 191 6.13 32.31 -8.64
N ASP A 192 6.25 32.37 -9.97
CA ASP A 192 7.38 33.05 -10.64
C ASP A 192 7.50 34.51 -10.21
N ARG A 193 6.35 35.19 -10.10
CA ARG A 193 6.27 36.58 -9.64
C ARG A 193 6.71 36.76 -8.18
N ARG A 194 6.40 35.82 -7.27
CA ARG A 194 6.92 35.87 -5.89
C ARG A 194 8.42 35.55 -5.84
N ALA A 195 8.86 34.50 -6.53
CA ALA A 195 10.27 34.11 -6.57
C ALA A 195 11.16 35.24 -7.12
N ALA A 196 10.74 35.89 -8.21
CA ALA A 196 11.41 37.07 -8.76
C ALA A 196 11.43 38.25 -7.78
N ARG A 197 10.34 38.49 -7.03
CA ARG A 197 10.31 39.52 -5.99
C ARG A 197 11.31 39.24 -4.86
N TYR A 198 11.36 37.99 -4.36
CA TYR A 198 12.28 37.61 -3.29
C TYR A 198 13.74 37.69 -3.72
N VAL A 199 14.07 37.26 -4.94
CA VAL A 199 15.42 37.46 -5.52
C VAL A 199 15.80 38.94 -5.54
N CYS A 200 14.87 39.82 -5.89
CA CYS A 200 15.13 41.26 -5.96
C CYS A 200 15.33 41.93 -4.60
N HIS A 201 14.51 41.58 -3.60
CA HIS A 201 14.62 42.09 -2.24
C HIS A 201 16.04 41.90 -1.67
N GLU A 202 16.70 40.84 -2.10
CA GLU A 202 18.03 40.42 -1.63
C GLU A 202 19.19 41.15 -2.33
N PHE A 203 18.93 41.76 -3.49
CA PHE A 203 19.76 42.82 -4.05
C PHE A 203 19.47 44.20 -3.43
N GLY A 204 18.54 44.29 -2.47
CA GLY A 204 18.12 45.54 -1.84
C GLY A 204 17.10 46.34 -2.64
N HIS A 205 16.34 45.68 -3.54
CA HIS A 205 15.39 46.33 -4.45
C HIS A 205 14.02 45.63 -4.44
N ASP A 206 12.94 46.38 -4.28
CA ASP A 206 11.58 45.84 -4.44
C ASP A 206 11.21 45.67 -5.93
N MET A 207 10.30 44.71 -6.18
CA MET A 207 9.65 44.60 -7.48
C MET A 207 8.52 45.63 -7.60
N VAL A 208 8.67 46.56 -8.54
CA VAL A 208 7.68 47.59 -8.84
C VAL A 208 6.60 47.00 -9.75
N PHE A 209 5.35 47.20 -9.36
CA PHE A 209 4.19 46.96 -10.20
C PHE A 209 3.73 48.33 -10.75
N PRO A 210 3.94 48.65 -12.04
CA PRO A 210 3.52 49.93 -12.63
C PRO A 210 1.98 50.16 -12.57
N LYS A 211 1.42 51.20 -13.21
CA LYS A 211 -0.05 51.47 -13.29
C LYS A 211 -0.52 51.70 -14.74
N LEU A 212 -1.34 50.78 -15.29
CA LEU A 212 -1.67 50.65 -16.72
C LEU A 212 -2.96 51.42 -17.02
N HIS A 213 -3.87 51.31 -16.05
CA HIS A 213 -5.13 52.01 -15.97
C HIS A 213 -5.38 52.34 -14.49
N GLU A 214 -6.19 53.36 -14.22
CA GLU A 214 -6.51 53.81 -12.85
C GLU A 214 -7.17 52.73 -11.95
N ILE A 215 -7.70 51.68 -12.58
CA ILE A 215 -8.53 50.65 -11.95
C ILE A 215 -7.73 49.34 -11.76
N GLU A 216 -6.59 49.14 -12.45
CA GLU A 216 -5.93 47.83 -12.54
C GLU A 216 -4.60 47.73 -11.76
N GLN A 217 -4.52 46.71 -10.88
CA GLN A 217 -3.26 46.16 -10.35
C GLN A 217 -2.78 44.99 -11.23
N TRP A 218 -1.47 44.78 -11.30
CA TRP A 218 -0.86 44.35 -12.56
C TRP A 218 -0.62 42.86 -12.81
N PRO A 219 -0.60 42.47 -14.11
CA PRO A 219 0.03 41.24 -14.56
C PRO A 219 1.57 41.32 -14.50
N MET A 220 2.19 42.49 -14.74
CA MET A 220 3.65 42.62 -14.79
C MET A 220 4.24 43.23 -13.52
N GLY A 221 5.26 42.58 -12.96
CA GLY A 221 6.19 43.18 -11.99
C GLY A 221 7.57 43.34 -12.60
N VAL A 222 8.21 44.48 -12.38
CA VAL A 222 9.55 44.83 -12.88
C VAL A 222 10.44 45.18 -11.71
N CYS A 223 11.61 44.55 -11.66
CA CYS A 223 12.64 44.83 -10.68
C CYS A 223 13.91 45.19 -11.43
N HIS A 224 14.50 46.34 -11.10
CA HIS A 224 15.77 46.79 -11.66
C HIS A 224 16.84 46.80 -10.57
N ILE A 225 18.01 46.23 -10.87
CA ILE A 225 19.17 46.15 -9.98
C ILE A 225 20.28 47.00 -10.64
N PRO A 226 20.43 48.29 -10.27
CA PRO A 226 21.31 49.23 -10.96
C PRO A 226 22.78 48.80 -10.94
N ALA A 227 23.25 48.15 -9.87
CA ALA A 227 24.63 47.70 -9.70
C ALA A 227 25.11 46.70 -10.77
N PHE A 228 24.17 46.01 -11.44
CA PHE A 228 24.43 45.14 -12.59
C PHE A 228 23.74 45.62 -13.87
N ASN A 229 22.99 46.72 -13.84
CA ASN A 229 22.03 47.08 -14.89
C ASN A 229 21.12 45.90 -15.30
N LEU A 230 20.82 45.01 -14.34
CA LEU A 230 20.03 43.80 -14.53
C LEU A 230 18.56 44.13 -14.28
N THR A 231 17.65 43.56 -15.05
CA THR A 231 16.21 43.66 -14.77
C THR A 231 15.55 42.28 -14.84
N PHE A 232 14.76 41.98 -13.81
CA PHE A 232 13.85 40.86 -13.76
C PHE A 232 12.43 41.37 -14.03
N THR A 233 11.79 40.82 -15.06
CA THR A 233 10.41 41.17 -15.42
C THR A 233 9.54 39.91 -15.30
N ALA A 234 8.69 39.86 -14.29
CA ALA A 234 7.73 38.78 -14.09
C ALA A 234 6.38 39.18 -14.70
N PHE A 235 6.11 38.70 -15.91
CA PHE A 235 4.81 38.83 -16.57
C PHE A 235 3.91 37.67 -16.15
N HIS A 236 3.14 37.89 -15.08
CA HIS A 236 2.12 36.99 -14.61
C HIS A 236 0.88 37.06 -15.52
N SER A 237 0.73 36.04 -16.39
CA SER A 237 -0.50 35.84 -17.16
C SER A 237 -1.61 35.33 -16.24
N ALA A 238 -2.31 36.24 -15.55
CA ALA A 238 -3.49 35.95 -14.71
C ALA A 238 -4.70 35.40 -15.51
N GLY A 239 -4.48 34.99 -16.77
CA GLY A 239 -5.46 34.81 -17.82
C GLY A 239 -5.82 33.36 -18.13
N GLY A 240 -5.89 32.46 -17.14
CA GLY A 240 -6.50 31.15 -17.36
C GLY A 240 -7.90 31.24 -18.00
N PHE A 241 -8.62 32.31 -17.69
CA PHE A 241 -10.06 32.39 -17.91
C PHE A 241 -10.45 33.32 -19.06
N THR A 242 -11.46 32.91 -19.80
CA THR A 242 -12.26 33.74 -20.73
C THR A 242 -13.47 34.38 -20.04
N TYR A 243 -13.50 34.35 -18.70
CA TYR A 243 -14.55 34.89 -17.85
C TYR A 243 -13.95 35.23 -16.47
N ARG A 244 -14.63 35.99 -15.60
CA ARG A 244 -14.17 36.21 -14.22
C ARG A 244 -14.86 35.23 -13.26
N PRO A 245 -14.14 34.33 -12.55
CA PRO A 245 -14.74 33.52 -11.49
C PRO A 245 -15.24 34.39 -10.33
N GLU A 246 -16.34 34.00 -9.67
CA GLU A 246 -16.94 34.81 -8.60
C GLU A 246 -16.00 35.00 -7.39
N TRP A 247 -15.29 33.93 -7.02
CA TRP A 247 -14.29 33.90 -5.95
C TRP A 247 -13.01 34.68 -6.26
N PHE A 248 -12.83 35.14 -7.51
CA PHE A 248 -11.62 35.84 -7.91
C PHE A 248 -11.55 37.22 -7.24
N TRP A 249 -10.53 37.42 -6.40
CA TRP A 249 -10.35 38.57 -5.52
C TRP A 249 -10.34 39.91 -6.27
N TYR A 250 -9.85 39.92 -7.51
CA TYR A 250 -9.82 41.11 -8.35
C TYR A 250 -11.15 41.29 -9.12
N LYS A 251 -12.08 42.07 -8.55
CA LYS A 251 -13.46 42.23 -9.05
C LYS A 251 -13.59 43.02 -10.35
N GLN A 252 -12.59 43.84 -10.71
CA GLN A 252 -12.62 44.77 -11.84
C GLN A 252 -11.84 44.26 -13.06
N MET A 253 -11.48 42.97 -13.10
CA MET A 253 -10.75 42.36 -14.22
C MET A 253 -11.47 42.52 -15.57
N ARG A 254 -10.79 43.15 -16.53
CA ARG A 254 -11.20 43.14 -17.94
C ARG A 254 -11.03 41.75 -18.55
N ILE A 255 -12.09 41.21 -19.16
CA ILE A 255 -12.05 39.93 -19.86
C ILE A 255 -11.42 40.13 -21.24
N ILE A 256 -10.11 39.93 -21.34
CA ILE A 256 -9.37 39.98 -22.61
C ILE A 256 -9.21 38.54 -23.14
N PRO A 257 -9.58 38.24 -24.40
CA PRO A 257 -9.35 36.94 -25.04
C PRO A 257 -7.87 36.58 -25.04
N PHE A 258 -7.53 35.29 -24.91
CA PHE A 258 -6.14 34.82 -24.79
C PHE A 258 -5.24 35.37 -25.93
N GLU A 259 -5.74 35.30 -27.15
CA GLU A 259 -5.07 35.77 -28.37
C GLU A 259 -4.82 37.28 -28.41
N ARG A 260 -5.56 38.11 -27.65
CA ARG A 260 -5.44 39.58 -27.65
C ARG A 260 -4.66 40.16 -26.48
N ARG A 261 -4.19 39.32 -25.56
CA ARG A 261 -3.42 39.80 -24.39
C ARG A 261 -2.01 40.23 -24.73
N TRP A 262 -1.49 39.81 -25.88
CA TRP A 262 -0.19 40.28 -26.34
C TRP A 262 -0.25 41.78 -26.65
N GLU A 263 -1.20 42.21 -27.48
CA GLU A 263 -1.38 43.63 -27.81
C GLU A 263 -1.93 44.42 -26.61
N GLU A 264 -2.91 43.89 -25.87
CA GLU A 264 -3.62 44.66 -24.84
C GLU A 264 -2.93 44.70 -23.46
N LEU A 265 -2.04 43.76 -23.12
CA LEU A 265 -1.35 43.72 -21.80
C LEU A 265 0.17 43.73 -21.88
N TRP A 266 0.78 43.19 -22.95
CA TRP A 266 2.22 43.07 -23.08
C TRP A 266 2.85 44.23 -23.85
N GLN A 267 2.30 44.60 -25.00
CA GLN A 267 2.87 45.62 -25.89
C GLN A 267 3.12 46.97 -25.23
N PRO A 268 2.28 47.49 -24.29
CA PRO A 268 2.59 48.72 -23.58
C PRO A 268 3.91 48.68 -22.76
N HIS A 269 4.45 47.47 -22.50
CA HIS A 269 5.66 47.19 -21.71
C HIS A 269 6.77 46.52 -22.49
N GLU A 270 6.67 46.55 -23.82
CA GLU A 270 7.68 46.04 -24.74
C GLU A 270 9.10 46.55 -24.39
N ARG A 271 9.24 47.80 -23.93
CA ARG A 271 10.52 48.38 -23.46
C ARG A 271 11.11 47.66 -22.25
N ASP A 272 10.29 47.36 -21.24
CA ASP A 272 10.72 46.74 -19.97
C ASP A 272 11.07 45.24 -20.15
N ILE A 273 10.67 44.68 -21.29
CA ILE A 273 10.80 43.27 -21.63
C ILE A 273 11.91 43.05 -22.66
N ARG A 274 11.94 43.80 -23.76
CA ARG A 274 13.01 43.75 -24.77
C ARG A 274 14.33 44.36 -24.30
N GLY A 275 14.28 45.36 -23.41
CA GLY A 275 15.49 46.00 -22.87
C GLY A 275 16.48 46.55 -23.92
N PRO A 276 17.77 46.70 -23.55
CA PRO A 276 18.76 47.39 -24.38
C PRO A 276 19.08 46.70 -25.71
N ASN A 277 18.98 45.37 -25.76
CA ASN A 277 19.37 44.56 -26.92
C ASN A 277 18.20 44.30 -27.90
N GLY A 278 17.03 44.93 -27.69
CA GLY A 278 15.83 44.69 -28.50
C GLY A 278 15.15 43.34 -28.29
N ARG A 279 15.64 42.53 -27.34
CA ARG A 279 15.08 41.24 -26.93
C ARG A 279 15.53 40.87 -25.51
N PRO A 280 14.78 40.04 -24.77
CA PRO A 280 15.24 39.47 -23.52
C PRO A 280 16.52 38.63 -23.71
N ASP A 281 17.31 38.44 -22.65
CA ASP A 281 18.51 37.59 -22.66
C ASP A 281 18.23 36.16 -22.13
N LEU A 282 17.11 35.99 -21.41
CA LEU A 282 16.57 34.70 -20.99
C LEU A 282 15.05 34.83 -20.82
N ILE A 283 14.30 33.88 -21.38
CA ILE A 283 12.85 33.72 -21.17
C ILE A 283 12.60 32.45 -20.36
N LEU A 284 11.85 32.58 -19.26
CA LEU A 284 11.12 31.47 -18.66
C LEU A 284 9.66 31.60 -19.10
N TRP A 285 9.00 30.50 -19.47
CA TRP A 285 7.61 30.50 -19.86
C TRP A 285 6.88 29.26 -19.36
N GLN A 286 5.60 29.42 -19.04
CA GLN A 286 4.67 28.37 -18.66
C GLN A 286 3.49 28.38 -19.64
N ASN A 287 2.50 27.51 -19.44
CA ASN A 287 1.24 27.48 -20.21
C ASN A 287 0.41 28.79 -20.21
N GLY A 288 0.78 29.80 -19.41
CA GLY A 288 0.10 31.09 -19.36
C GLY A 288 -1.34 31.03 -18.82
N LEU A 289 -1.76 29.90 -18.25
CA LEU A 289 -3.09 29.67 -17.69
C LEU A 289 -3.00 29.64 -16.16
N TRP A 290 -3.25 30.78 -15.53
CA TRP A 290 -3.24 30.86 -14.07
C TRP A 290 -4.51 30.32 -13.42
N ASP A 291 -4.31 29.76 -12.22
CA ASP A 291 -5.21 29.07 -11.30
C ASP A 291 -6.01 27.88 -11.88
N GLN A 292 -5.51 26.72 -11.45
CA GLN A 292 -6.06 25.37 -11.53
C GLN A 292 -7.58 25.40 -11.23
N ARG A 293 -7.97 26.08 -10.15
CA ARG A 293 -9.35 26.17 -9.67
C ARG A 293 -10.33 26.81 -10.67
N GLY A 294 -9.87 27.73 -11.51
CA GLY A 294 -10.76 28.32 -12.53
C GLY A 294 -10.84 27.51 -13.82
N PHE A 295 -9.86 26.63 -14.09
CA PHE A 295 -10.02 25.57 -15.10
C PHE A 295 -10.98 24.48 -14.59
N GLN A 296 -10.94 24.15 -13.28
CA GLN A 296 -11.95 23.31 -12.63
C GLN A 296 -13.37 23.88 -12.83
N VAL A 297 -13.59 25.17 -12.52
CA VAL A 297 -14.89 25.84 -12.64
C VAL A 297 -15.28 26.13 -14.11
N GLY A 298 -14.30 26.34 -14.99
CA GLY A 298 -14.54 26.56 -16.42
C GLY A 298 -14.96 25.28 -17.14
N GLY A 299 -14.25 24.18 -16.88
CA GLY A 299 -14.61 22.84 -17.36
C GLY A 299 -15.99 22.40 -16.87
N GLN A 300 -16.35 22.67 -15.61
CA GLN A 300 -17.71 22.40 -15.10
C GLN A 300 -18.84 23.03 -15.95
N LYS A 301 -18.60 24.18 -16.59
CA LYS A 301 -19.59 24.81 -17.49
C LYS A 301 -19.66 24.20 -18.89
N LEU A 302 -18.61 23.48 -19.32
CA LEU A 302 -18.58 22.79 -20.62
C LEU A 302 -19.31 21.43 -20.59
N HIS A 303 -19.55 20.87 -19.40
CA HIS A 303 -20.21 19.57 -19.19
C HIS A 303 -21.58 19.75 -18.53
N GLU A 304 -22.51 20.39 -19.24
CA GLU A 304 -23.85 20.79 -18.77
C GLU A 304 -24.50 19.77 -17.80
N GLY A 305 -24.70 20.17 -16.55
CA GLY A 305 -25.36 19.37 -15.51
C GLY A 305 -24.45 18.49 -14.64
N GLN A 306 -23.17 18.29 -14.98
CA GLN A 306 -22.23 17.58 -14.12
C GLN A 306 -21.48 18.53 -13.19
N ASN A 307 -22.01 18.70 -11.97
CA ASN A 307 -21.46 19.57 -10.93
C ASN A 307 -20.21 18.95 -10.24
N VAL A 308 -19.21 18.58 -11.04
CA VAL A 308 -18.10 17.68 -10.68
C VAL A 308 -16.76 18.40 -10.88
N THR A 309 -16.05 18.71 -9.80
CA THR A 309 -14.80 19.48 -9.79
C THR A 309 -13.67 18.71 -10.46
N LEU A 310 -12.80 19.35 -11.26
CA LEU A 310 -11.69 18.67 -11.94
C LEU A 310 -10.53 18.37 -10.97
N ASN A 311 -10.62 17.28 -10.22
CA ASN A 311 -9.57 16.78 -9.34
C ASN A 311 -9.55 15.24 -9.30
N ALA A 312 -8.48 14.64 -8.77
CA ALA A 312 -8.23 13.20 -8.77
C ALA A 312 -9.32 12.34 -8.10
N ARG A 313 -10.16 12.92 -7.24
CA ARG A 313 -11.30 12.22 -6.59
C ARG A 313 -12.57 12.23 -7.43
N HIS A 314 -12.62 13.07 -8.47
CA HIS A 314 -13.85 13.41 -9.19
C HIS A 314 -13.73 13.11 -10.69
N ARG A 315 -12.75 13.69 -11.41
CA ARG A 315 -12.39 13.35 -12.80
C ARG A 315 -11.03 13.95 -13.21
N LYS A 316 -10.34 13.29 -14.15
CA LYS A 316 -9.15 13.79 -14.88
C LYS A 316 -9.55 14.74 -16.02
N MET A 317 -8.59 15.40 -16.69
CA MET A 317 -8.90 16.10 -17.94
C MET A 317 -9.37 15.12 -19.01
N VAL A 318 -10.44 15.46 -19.74
CA VAL A 318 -10.84 14.71 -20.94
C VAL A 318 -9.99 15.12 -22.15
N TRP A 319 -10.00 14.33 -23.22
CA TRP A 319 -9.18 14.62 -24.40
C TRP A 319 -9.49 16.00 -25.00
N ASP A 320 -10.75 16.44 -25.04
CA ASP A 320 -11.07 17.79 -25.55
C ASP A 320 -10.48 18.92 -24.68
N GLU A 321 -10.39 18.72 -23.37
CA GLU A 321 -9.77 19.67 -22.43
C GLU A 321 -8.23 19.69 -22.60
N LEU A 322 -7.62 18.52 -22.80
CA LEU A 322 -6.20 18.37 -23.15
C LEU A 322 -5.87 18.96 -24.53
N HIS A 323 -6.71 18.75 -25.54
CA HIS A 323 -6.56 19.35 -26.88
C HIS A 323 -6.73 20.86 -26.86
N PHE A 324 -7.68 21.38 -26.08
CA PHE A 324 -7.86 22.82 -25.86
C PHE A 324 -6.65 23.44 -25.16
N PHE A 325 -6.13 22.78 -24.11
CA PHE A 325 -4.91 23.18 -23.42
C PHE A 325 -3.68 23.14 -24.36
N LEU A 326 -3.50 22.06 -25.12
CA LEU A 326 -2.45 21.92 -26.13
C LEU A 326 -2.52 23.04 -27.17
N ALA A 327 -3.70 23.29 -27.75
CA ALA A 327 -3.88 24.30 -28.79
C ALA A 327 -3.53 25.71 -28.31
N ARG A 328 -3.86 26.05 -27.05
CA ARG A 328 -3.49 27.35 -26.45
C ARG A 328 -2.00 27.42 -26.11
N THR A 329 -1.46 26.40 -25.45
CA THR A 329 -0.03 26.35 -25.10
C THR A 329 0.85 26.37 -26.35
N LYS A 330 0.40 25.72 -27.43
CA LYS A 330 1.03 25.77 -28.76
C LYS A 330 1.03 27.17 -29.36
N LYS A 331 -0.13 27.84 -29.43
CA LYS A 331 -0.20 29.26 -29.87
C LYS A 331 0.73 30.15 -29.04
N TYR A 332 0.83 29.91 -27.74
CA TYR A 332 1.70 30.67 -26.83
C TYR A 332 3.19 30.45 -27.13
N ALA A 333 3.62 29.20 -27.30
CA ALA A 333 4.99 28.86 -27.69
C ALA A 333 5.35 29.44 -29.06
N GLU A 334 4.47 29.27 -30.06
CA GLU A 334 4.66 29.81 -31.42
C GLU A 334 4.72 31.33 -31.46
N MET A 335 3.94 32.01 -30.61
CA MET A 335 4.02 33.45 -30.42
C MET A 335 5.36 33.85 -29.79
N LEU A 336 5.79 33.24 -28.68
CA LEU A 336 7.08 33.57 -28.07
C LEU A 336 8.24 33.42 -29.07
N ILE A 337 8.27 32.31 -29.82
CA ILE A 337 9.26 32.08 -30.90
C ILE A 337 9.19 33.15 -31.98
N ARG A 338 7.99 33.61 -32.38
CA ARG A 338 7.82 34.66 -33.40
C ARG A 338 8.33 36.03 -32.92
N GLU A 339 8.05 36.38 -31.66
CA GLU A 339 8.36 37.69 -31.09
C GLU A 339 9.82 37.81 -30.62
N PHE A 340 10.45 36.67 -30.30
CA PHE A 340 11.81 36.57 -29.74
C PHE A 340 12.62 35.38 -30.32
N PRO A 341 12.78 35.24 -31.65
CA PRO A 341 13.33 34.03 -32.30
C PRO A 341 14.73 33.62 -31.83
N ASP A 342 15.56 34.59 -31.45
CA ASP A 342 16.95 34.37 -31.02
C ASP A 342 17.14 34.37 -29.48
N THR A 343 16.05 34.30 -28.71
CA THR A 343 16.10 34.38 -27.25
C THR A 343 16.06 32.98 -26.64
N PRO A 344 17.01 32.61 -25.77
CA PRO A 344 16.95 31.33 -25.06
C PRO A 344 15.69 31.23 -24.20
N MET A 345 14.92 30.16 -24.42
CA MET A 345 13.63 29.93 -23.76
C MET A 345 13.65 28.68 -22.91
N MET A 346 12.99 28.77 -21.76
CA MET A 346 12.87 27.68 -20.82
C MET A 346 11.41 27.42 -20.43
N TRP A 347 10.98 26.16 -20.49
CA TRP A 347 9.74 25.74 -19.85
C TRP A 347 9.89 25.73 -18.34
N ARG A 348 9.18 26.62 -17.64
CA ARG A 348 9.09 26.58 -16.19
C ARG A 348 8.12 25.47 -15.77
N SER A 349 8.66 24.48 -15.08
CA SER A 349 7.89 23.36 -14.54
C SER A 349 6.91 23.82 -13.45
N LEU A 350 5.68 23.28 -13.51
CA LEU A 350 4.66 23.50 -12.48
C LEU A 350 5.09 22.90 -11.13
N THR A 351 4.65 23.54 -10.05
CA THR A 351 4.93 23.16 -8.66
C THR A 351 3.76 22.43 -8.03
N TYR A 352 4.05 21.46 -7.16
CA TYR A 352 3.08 20.65 -6.42
C TYR A 352 3.36 20.77 -4.91
N HIS A 353 2.30 20.75 -4.11
CA HIS A 353 2.38 20.92 -2.66
C HIS A 353 2.05 19.61 -1.93
N GLN A 354 2.92 19.16 -1.03
CA GLN A 354 2.80 17.86 -0.34
C GLN A 354 1.42 17.62 0.32
N LYS A 355 0.81 18.66 0.91
CA LYS A 355 -0.50 18.54 1.61
C LYS A 355 -1.74 18.65 0.70
N THR A 356 -1.60 18.88 -0.62
CA THR A 356 -2.77 18.85 -1.54
C THR A 356 -3.20 17.42 -1.92
N GLY A 357 -2.50 16.40 -1.40
CA GLY A 357 -3.01 15.03 -1.28
C GLY A 357 -3.33 14.37 -2.63
N SER A 358 -2.45 14.56 -3.61
CA SER A 358 -2.60 14.08 -4.99
C SER A 358 -3.86 14.59 -5.71
N GLY A 359 -4.53 15.62 -5.18
CA GLY A 359 -5.80 16.12 -5.70
C GLY A 359 -5.69 16.73 -7.09
N ASP A 360 -4.61 17.46 -7.39
CA ASP A 360 -4.50 18.30 -8.59
C ASP A 360 -3.86 17.58 -9.78
N ILE A 361 -4.48 16.48 -10.20
CA ILE A 361 -4.05 15.66 -11.35
C ILE A 361 -3.98 16.46 -12.66
N MET A 362 -4.85 17.46 -12.81
CA MET A 362 -4.84 18.43 -13.91
C MET A 362 -3.46 19.08 -14.07
N VAL A 363 -2.80 19.44 -12.96
CA VAL A 363 -1.52 20.13 -12.94
C VAL A 363 -0.41 19.22 -13.46
N VAL A 364 -0.48 17.93 -13.09
CA VAL A 364 0.43 16.89 -13.58
C VAL A 364 0.23 16.66 -15.08
N GLU A 365 -1.02 16.63 -15.54
CA GLU A 365 -1.37 16.48 -16.95
C GLU A 365 -0.97 17.71 -17.79
N MET A 366 -1.16 18.93 -17.27
CA MET A 366 -0.74 20.20 -17.88
C MET A 366 0.78 20.36 -17.93
N ASP A 367 1.52 19.97 -16.88
CA ASP A 367 2.99 20.06 -16.85
C ASP A 367 3.62 19.05 -17.81
N ARG A 368 3.14 17.80 -17.82
CA ARG A 368 3.63 16.77 -18.75
C ARG A 368 3.45 17.18 -20.20
N LEU A 369 2.26 17.66 -20.56
CA LEU A 369 1.97 18.12 -21.91
C LEU A 369 2.73 19.41 -22.27
N GLY A 370 2.94 20.30 -21.29
CA GLY A 370 3.77 21.49 -21.44
C GLY A 370 5.26 21.18 -21.67
N ARG A 371 5.84 20.24 -20.91
CA ARG A 371 7.21 19.75 -21.10
C ARG A 371 7.39 19.09 -22.47
N ALA A 372 6.50 18.19 -22.87
CA ALA A 372 6.56 17.53 -24.18
C ALA A 372 6.48 18.54 -25.34
N LEU A 373 5.64 19.57 -25.20
CA LEU A 373 5.55 20.65 -26.19
C LEU A 373 6.80 21.54 -26.19
N ALA A 374 7.36 21.84 -25.02
CA ALA A 374 8.60 22.60 -24.90
C ALA A 374 9.78 21.86 -25.56
N GLU A 375 9.91 20.57 -25.30
CA GLU A 375 10.88 19.68 -25.93
C GLU A 375 10.70 19.66 -27.45
N GLN A 376 9.45 19.57 -27.96
CA GLN A 376 9.15 19.68 -29.39
C GLN A 376 9.64 21.00 -30.03
N TYR A 377 9.66 22.11 -29.27
CA TYR A 377 10.20 23.39 -29.73
C TYR A 377 11.69 23.60 -29.41
N GLY A 378 12.36 22.62 -28.80
CA GLY A 378 13.77 22.74 -28.36
C GLY A 378 13.96 23.73 -27.20
N HIS A 379 12.92 23.97 -26.41
CA HIS A 379 12.94 24.82 -25.22
C HIS A 379 13.38 23.99 -24.00
N GLU A 380 14.30 24.55 -23.21
CA GLU A 380 14.93 23.83 -22.09
C GLU A 380 13.99 23.74 -20.87
N VAL A 381 13.88 22.59 -20.19
CA VAL A 381 13.07 22.51 -18.96
C VAL A 381 13.85 23.12 -17.77
N PHE A 382 13.22 24.09 -17.11
CA PHE A 382 13.65 24.63 -15.82
C PHE A 382 13.07 23.76 -14.70
N GLU A 383 13.89 22.84 -14.19
CA GLU A 383 13.51 21.72 -13.30
C GLU A 383 13.24 22.13 -11.83
N TRP A 384 13.26 23.42 -11.50
CA TRP A 384 13.07 23.89 -10.12
C TRP A 384 11.80 23.34 -9.47
N GLY A 385 10.67 23.33 -10.20
CA GLY A 385 9.39 22.82 -9.71
C GLY A 385 9.39 21.32 -9.39
N ARG A 386 10.22 20.53 -10.10
CA ARG A 386 10.48 19.11 -9.78
C ARG A 386 11.34 18.99 -8.53
N ILE A 387 12.43 19.76 -8.44
CA ILE A 387 13.38 19.73 -7.31
C ILE A 387 12.68 20.02 -5.98
N ILE A 388 11.77 21.00 -5.94
CA ILE A 388 11.06 21.40 -4.70
C ILE A 388 9.75 20.65 -4.45
N SER A 389 9.39 19.67 -5.28
CA SER A 389 8.04 19.05 -5.31
C SER A 389 7.61 18.33 -4.01
N LEU A 390 8.56 17.95 -3.16
CA LEU A 390 8.31 17.33 -1.86
C LEU A 390 8.37 18.33 -0.68
N MET A 391 8.78 19.58 -0.91
CA MET A 391 9.02 20.58 0.13
C MET A 391 7.78 21.41 0.49
N GLY A 392 6.62 20.76 0.61
CA GLY A 392 5.33 21.44 0.83
C GLY A 392 5.30 22.32 2.08
N ASN A 393 6.02 21.96 3.14
CA ASN A 393 6.09 22.76 4.37
C ASN A 393 6.73 24.15 4.22
N TRP A 394 7.44 24.41 3.12
CA TRP A 394 8.12 25.68 2.85
C TRP A 394 7.30 26.65 1.99
N TYR A 395 6.00 26.36 1.83
CA TYR A 395 5.06 27.23 1.16
C TYR A 395 4.36 28.14 2.18
N GLU A 396 4.32 29.45 1.90
CA GLU A 396 3.62 30.45 2.70
C GLU A 396 2.10 30.24 2.72
N ASP A 397 1.57 29.68 1.64
CA ASP A 397 0.16 29.35 1.47
C ASP A 397 0.00 28.05 0.66
N GLY A 398 -1.22 27.65 0.32
CA GLY A 398 -1.47 26.41 -0.43
C GLY A 398 -0.94 26.36 -1.86
N THR A 399 -0.20 27.37 -2.34
CA THR A 399 0.25 27.49 -3.74
C THR A 399 1.65 28.08 -3.90
N HIS A 400 2.11 28.97 -3.00
CA HIS A 400 3.35 29.72 -3.19
C HIS A 400 4.47 29.30 -2.21
N PRO A 401 5.65 28.88 -2.72
CA PRO A 401 6.90 28.84 -1.96
C PRO A 401 7.20 30.19 -1.30
N GLY A 402 7.69 30.15 -0.07
CA GLY A 402 8.00 31.35 0.70
C GLY A 402 9.34 32.01 0.38
N GLU A 403 9.54 33.19 0.95
CA GLU A 403 10.86 33.81 1.04
C GLU A 403 11.82 32.93 1.84
N GLY A 404 12.99 32.60 1.28
CA GLY A 404 13.98 31.74 1.93
C GLY A 404 14.70 30.80 0.96
N ALA A 405 14.96 29.57 1.40
CA ALA A 405 15.76 28.58 0.68
C ALA A 405 15.31 28.33 -0.77
N LEU A 406 13.98 28.20 -0.98
CA LEU A 406 13.41 27.85 -2.29
C LEU A 406 13.55 29.00 -3.30
N SER A 407 13.41 30.26 -2.86
CA SER A 407 13.67 31.43 -3.70
C SER A 407 15.16 31.62 -3.98
N TRP A 408 16.05 31.23 -3.05
CA TRP A 408 17.49 31.18 -3.29
C TRP A 408 17.88 30.23 -4.40
N LEU A 409 17.35 29.01 -4.36
CA LEU A 409 17.56 28.01 -5.39
C LEU A 409 17.06 28.48 -6.76
N TRP A 410 15.87 29.08 -6.80
CA TRP A 410 15.30 29.65 -8.04
C TRP A 410 16.23 30.70 -8.65
N GLY A 411 16.74 31.63 -7.82
CA GLY A 411 17.69 32.65 -8.24
C GLY A 411 19.03 32.06 -8.72
N ASN A 412 19.60 31.09 -8.00
CA ASN A 412 20.83 30.39 -8.38
C ASN A 412 20.68 29.71 -9.75
N MET A 413 19.57 29.00 -9.98
CA MET A 413 19.27 28.35 -11.25
C MET A 413 19.13 29.37 -12.39
N ILE A 414 18.37 30.44 -12.21
CA ILE A 414 18.17 31.45 -13.27
C ILE A 414 19.47 32.16 -13.64
N LEU A 415 20.30 32.50 -12.64
CA LEU A 415 21.59 33.12 -12.89
C LEU A 415 22.56 32.16 -13.60
N GLU A 416 22.49 30.85 -13.34
CA GLU A 416 23.21 29.82 -14.10
C GLU A 416 22.77 29.79 -15.58
N TYR A 417 21.47 29.74 -15.87
CA TYR A 417 20.97 29.75 -17.25
C TYR A 417 21.27 31.07 -17.98
N LEU A 418 21.27 32.21 -17.26
CA LEU A 418 21.67 33.50 -17.81
C LEU A 418 23.20 33.59 -18.03
N ALA A 419 24.02 32.97 -17.17
CA ALA A 419 25.47 32.87 -17.35
C ALA A 419 25.79 32.04 -18.60
N ARG A 420 25.08 30.92 -18.81
CA ARG A 420 25.10 30.14 -20.04
C ARG A 420 24.71 30.99 -21.25
N SER A 421 23.53 31.62 -21.27
CA SER A 421 23.08 32.40 -22.43
C SER A 421 23.99 33.57 -22.76
N ALA A 422 24.62 34.18 -21.75
CA ALA A 422 25.59 35.26 -21.89
C ALA A 422 27.00 34.81 -22.34
N LYS A 423 27.26 33.50 -22.52
CA LYS A 423 28.59 32.93 -22.80
C LYS A 423 29.64 33.25 -21.72
N SER A 424 29.21 33.27 -20.46
CA SER A 424 30.13 33.45 -19.33
C SER A 424 31.13 32.30 -19.28
N LYS A 425 32.42 32.61 -19.14
CA LYS A 425 33.49 31.58 -18.98
C LYS A 425 33.28 30.70 -17.74
N LEU A 426 32.52 31.18 -16.77
CA LEU A 426 32.17 30.49 -15.53
C LEU A 426 30.86 29.69 -15.63
N GLY A 427 30.00 29.97 -16.60
CA GLY A 427 28.64 29.41 -16.69
C GLY A 427 28.53 28.06 -17.39
N GLY A 428 29.64 27.41 -17.75
CA GLY A 428 29.63 26.19 -18.56
C GLY A 428 29.27 26.41 -20.04
N ASP A 429 29.06 25.31 -20.77
CA ASP A 429 28.95 25.35 -22.23
C ASP A 429 27.69 26.06 -22.74
N TYR A 430 27.92 26.94 -23.72
CA TYR A 430 26.88 27.71 -24.40
C TYR A 430 25.98 26.84 -25.27
N ARG A 431 24.66 27.06 -25.19
CA ARG A 431 23.66 26.44 -26.08
C ARG A 431 22.70 27.48 -26.65
N PHE A 432 22.40 27.33 -27.93
CA PHE A 432 21.24 27.97 -28.56
C PHE A 432 20.02 27.04 -28.43
N PRO A 433 18.78 27.58 -28.32
CA PRO A 433 17.60 26.80 -28.68
C PRO A 433 17.68 26.41 -30.17
N MET A 434 17.35 25.17 -30.51
CA MET A 434 17.34 24.68 -31.91
C MET A 434 16.15 25.20 -32.75
N SER A 435 15.53 26.30 -32.34
CA SER A 435 14.36 26.93 -32.99
C SER A 435 14.75 27.73 -34.24
N GLY A 436 15.37 27.07 -35.22
CA GLY A 436 15.80 27.74 -36.46
C GLY A 436 15.94 26.84 -37.70
N GLN A 437 16.33 25.56 -37.57
CA GLN A 437 16.58 24.69 -38.73
C GLN A 437 15.48 23.64 -39.00
N ALA A 438 14.61 23.34 -38.03
CA ALA A 438 13.55 22.32 -38.16
C ALA A 438 12.36 22.69 -39.08
N LYS A 439 12.50 23.71 -39.94
CA LYS A 439 11.50 24.08 -40.96
C LYS A 439 12.11 24.23 -42.36
N LYS A 440 12.93 23.26 -42.75
CA LYS A 440 13.20 22.88 -44.14
C LYS A 440 13.92 21.54 -44.19
N ASN A 441 13.15 20.45 -44.25
CA ASN A 441 13.28 19.41 -45.26
C ASN A 441 12.04 18.51 -45.21
N ASN A 442 11.88 17.69 -46.25
CA ASN A 442 10.62 17.04 -46.58
C ASN A 442 10.25 15.91 -45.63
N HIS A 443 9.03 15.42 -45.86
CA HIS A 443 8.59 14.07 -45.53
C HIS A 443 9.66 12.99 -45.70
N ASP A 444 9.46 11.94 -44.92
CA ASP A 444 10.09 10.61 -44.95
C ASP A 444 11.33 10.42 -44.06
N GLU A 445 11.39 9.22 -43.45
CA GLU A 445 12.43 8.63 -42.60
C GLU A 445 12.59 9.18 -41.15
N VAL A 446 12.10 8.38 -40.19
CA VAL A 446 12.44 8.44 -38.76
C VAL A 446 13.36 7.25 -38.44
N PRO A 447 14.62 7.46 -38.01
CA PRO A 447 15.45 6.40 -37.45
C PRO A 447 15.05 6.10 -36.01
N SER A 448 14.88 4.83 -35.68
CA SER A 448 14.68 4.31 -34.34
C SER A 448 16.01 4.19 -33.55
N SER A 449 15.89 3.97 -32.24
CA SER A 449 16.93 3.53 -31.28
C SER A 449 18.10 4.48 -30.99
N VAL A 450 18.02 5.16 -29.85
CA VAL A 450 19.09 5.19 -28.84
C VAL A 450 18.40 5.04 -27.47
N GLU A 451 18.31 3.81 -26.96
CA GLU A 451 18.03 3.59 -25.54
C GLU A 451 19.28 3.96 -24.74
N VAL A 452 19.16 4.90 -23.81
CA VAL A 452 20.17 5.12 -22.78
C VAL A 452 19.61 4.57 -21.48
N GLU A 453 20.08 3.37 -21.19
CA GLU A 453 19.90 2.59 -19.97
C GLU A 453 20.13 3.49 -18.74
N LEU A 454 19.05 3.97 -18.13
CA LEU A 454 19.13 4.42 -16.74
C LEU A 454 19.43 3.18 -15.91
N LEU A 455 20.36 3.30 -14.95
CA LEU A 455 20.31 2.45 -13.75
C LEU A 455 19.11 2.87 -12.89
N ALA A 456 17.90 2.59 -13.39
CA ALA A 456 17.04 1.74 -12.59
C ALA A 456 17.84 0.47 -12.32
N VAL A 457 17.87 -0.02 -11.08
CA VAL A 457 18.02 -1.47 -10.95
C VAL A 457 16.83 -2.04 -11.69
N ASP A 458 17.08 -2.82 -12.73
CA ASP A 458 16.00 -3.43 -13.49
C ASP A 458 15.12 -4.24 -12.53
N GLU A 459 13.90 -3.74 -12.33
CA GLU A 459 12.78 -4.56 -11.88
C GLU A 459 12.26 -5.45 -13.04
N GLU A 460 13.06 -5.65 -14.11
CA GLU A 460 13.04 -6.89 -14.88
C GLU A 460 13.47 -8.05 -13.98
N ASP A 461 12.50 -8.47 -13.15
CA ASP A 461 12.39 -9.81 -12.59
C ASP A 461 13.68 -10.34 -11.93
N ASN A 462 13.89 -9.94 -10.66
CA ASN A 462 14.89 -10.48 -9.71
C ASN A 462 14.80 -12.00 -9.42
N TYR A 463 14.10 -12.75 -10.27
CA TYR A 463 13.90 -14.18 -10.24
C TYR A 463 14.97 -14.92 -11.07
N GLN A 464 16.03 -15.35 -10.41
CA GLN A 464 17.09 -16.20 -11.00
C GLN A 464 16.68 -17.67 -11.20
N GLY A 465 15.39 -17.96 -11.39
CA GLY A 465 14.87 -19.32 -11.49
C GLY A 465 14.65 -20.01 -10.14
N LEU A 466 14.20 -21.27 -10.20
CA LEU A 466 13.82 -22.03 -9.01
C LEU A 466 15.04 -22.74 -8.38
N THR A 467 15.84 -22.01 -7.61
CA THR A 467 17.06 -22.55 -7.00
C THR A 467 16.76 -23.61 -5.93
N LEU A 468 17.69 -24.54 -5.71
CA LEU A 468 17.52 -25.63 -4.73
C LEU A 468 17.23 -25.09 -3.32
N LYS A 469 17.80 -23.94 -2.94
CA LYS A 469 17.52 -23.25 -1.67
C LYS A 469 16.05 -22.82 -1.60
N CYS A 470 15.52 -22.19 -2.66
CA CYS A 470 14.11 -21.80 -2.75
C CYS A 470 13.18 -23.02 -2.62
N ILE A 471 13.50 -24.12 -3.30
CA ILE A 471 12.74 -25.39 -3.19
C ILE A 471 12.75 -25.91 -1.74
N LEU A 472 13.91 -25.97 -1.08
CA LEU A 472 14.03 -26.45 0.31
C LEU A 472 13.29 -25.56 1.31
N VAL A 473 13.35 -24.23 1.13
CA VAL A 473 12.57 -23.28 1.94
C VAL A 473 11.08 -23.48 1.73
N TYR A 474 10.63 -23.55 0.47
CA TYR A 474 9.22 -23.75 0.14
C TYR A 474 8.70 -25.09 0.70
N LEU A 475 9.44 -26.19 0.54
CA LEU A 475 9.12 -27.48 1.15
C LEU A 475 9.07 -27.43 2.69
N SER A 476 9.93 -26.61 3.32
CA SER A 476 9.87 -26.38 4.77
C SER A 476 8.53 -25.73 5.14
N ILE A 477 8.12 -24.65 4.46
CA ILE A 477 6.83 -23.97 4.66
C ILE A 477 5.65 -24.93 4.43
N LEU A 478 5.69 -25.75 3.37
CA LEU A 478 4.67 -26.77 3.11
C LEU A 478 4.60 -27.82 4.24
N SER A 479 5.74 -28.22 4.82
CA SER A 479 5.77 -29.14 5.97
C SER A 479 5.13 -28.53 7.23
N GLY A 480 5.32 -27.22 7.43
CA GLY A 480 4.64 -26.45 8.47
C GLY A 480 3.12 -26.43 8.27
N CYS A 481 2.65 -26.13 7.06
CA CYS A 481 1.23 -26.15 6.70
C CYS A 481 0.59 -27.53 6.95
N PHE A 482 1.26 -28.59 6.50
CA PHE A 482 0.85 -29.99 6.73
C PHE A 482 0.73 -30.30 8.24
N ALA A 483 1.72 -29.93 9.05
CA ALA A 483 1.73 -30.17 10.49
C ALA A 483 0.64 -29.36 11.23
N GLN A 484 0.40 -28.12 10.81
CA GLN A 484 -0.68 -27.29 11.36
C GLN A 484 -2.07 -27.88 11.12
N VAL A 485 -2.36 -28.31 9.87
CA VAL A 485 -3.65 -28.94 9.58
C VAL A 485 -3.81 -30.28 10.29
N LEU A 486 -2.72 -31.02 10.54
CA LEU A 486 -2.77 -32.19 11.42
C LEU A 486 -3.30 -31.83 12.81
N ALA A 487 -2.79 -30.77 13.44
CA ALA A 487 -3.28 -30.36 14.77
C ALA A 487 -4.75 -29.91 14.76
N ILE A 488 -5.16 -29.12 13.74
CA ILE A 488 -6.54 -28.64 13.57
C ILE A 488 -7.53 -29.79 13.34
N VAL A 489 -7.16 -30.74 12.48
CA VAL A 489 -7.99 -31.92 12.19
C VAL A 489 -7.99 -32.89 13.37
N ALA A 490 -6.86 -33.11 14.04
CA ALA A 490 -6.78 -34.01 15.18
C ALA A 490 -7.60 -33.52 16.38
N THR A 491 -7.55 -32.22 16.69
CA THR A 491 -8.39 -31.63 17.75
C THR A 491 -9.87 -31.70 17.43
N GLY A 492 -10.29 -31.56 16.16
CA GLY A 492 -11.71 -31.68 15.78
C GLY A 492 -12.20 -33.14 15.72
N ALA A 493 -11.52 -33.98 14.94
CA ALA A 493 -11.96 -35.33 14.62
C ALA A 493 -11.90 -36.29 15.82
N PHE A 494 -10.87 -36.17 16.69
CA PHE A 494 -10.60 -37.14 17.76
C PHE A 494 -10.99 -36.66 19.17
N ALA A 495 -11.55 -35.46 19.34
CA ALA A 495 -11.90 -34.92 20.67
C ALA A 495 -12.78 -35.86 21.51
N ARG A 496 -13.70 -36.60 20.87
CA ARG A 496 -14.58 -37.57 21.56
C ARG A 496 -13.82 -38.83 22.00
N ASN A 497 -12.84 -39.29 21.23
CA ASN A 497 -11.96 -40.42 21.59
C ASN A 497 -10.95 -40.01 22.68
N MET A 498 -10.52 -38.75 22.69
CA MET A 498 -9.78 -38.18 23.82
C MET A 498 -10.66 -38.14 25.09
N ALA A 499 -11.96 -37.85 24.97
CA ALA A 499 -12.90 -37.80 26.10
C ALA A 499 -13.38 -39.17 26.61
N SER A 500 -13.31 -40.24 25.81
CA SER A 500 -13.57 -41.60 26.30
C SER A 500 -12.43 -42.08 27.20
N VAL A 501 -11.19 -41.66 26.93
CA VAL A 501 -10.00 -41.97 27.72
C VAL A 501 -9.83 -41.04 28.93
N LEU A 502 -9.81 -39.72 28.70
CA LEU A 502 -9.42 -38.72 29.71
C LEU A 502 -10.56 -38.27 30.64
N GLY A 503 -11.76 -38.80 30.43
CA GLY A 503 -13.00 -38.28 31.04
C GLY A 503 -13.39 -36.90 30.52
N GLY A 504 -14.31 -36.22 31.22
CA GLY A 504 -14.74 -34.86 30.87
C GLY A 504 -15.51 -34.77 29.54
N ARG A 505 -16.50 -35.65 29.34
CA ARG A 505 -17.38 -35.66 28.14
C ARG A 505 -18.21 -34.38 27.97
N ASP A 506 -18.40 -33.61 29.02
CA ASP A 506 -18.99 -32.27 29.02
C ASP A 506 -18.03 -31.20 28.44
N LYS A 507 -16.72 -31.49 28.42
CA LYS A 507 -15.66 -30.51 28.09
C LYS A 507 -14.94 -30.77 26.77
N TYR A 508 -15.21 -31.87 26.08
CA TYR A 508 -14.47 -32.23 24.86
C TYR A 508 -14.48 -31.14 23.78
N ILE A 509 -15.54 -30.32 23.70
CA ILE A 509 -15.65 -29.23 22.73
C ILE A 509 -14.53 -28.18 22.88
N TRP A 510 -13.98 -28.03 24.10
CA TRP A 510 -12.88 -27.11 24.38
C TRP A 510 -11.54 -27.59 23.82
N ILE A 511 -11.43 -28.84 23.35
CA ILE A 511 -10.26 -29.31 22.61
C ILE A 511 -10.14 -28.56 21.26
N PRO A 512 -11.07 -28.67 20.28
CA PRO A 512 -10.98 -27.90 19.04
C PRO A 512 -11.19 -26.40 19.25
N GLN A 513 -12.10 -25.98 20.15
CA GLN A 513 -12.34 -24.54 20.36
C GLN A 513 -11.16 -23.84 21.03
N GLY A 514 -10.43 -24.50 21.95
CA GLY A 514 -9.24 -23.91 22.56
C GLY A 514 -8.16 -23.54 21.54
N LEU A 515 -7.89 -24.44 20.58
CA LEU A 515 -6.96 -24.19 19.48
C LEU A 515 -7.42 -23.01 18.63
N ILE A 516 -8.67 -23.02 18.17
CA ILE A 516 -9.23 -22.02 17.24
C ILE A 516 -9.34 -20.64 17.89
N ILE A 517 -9.78 -20.55 19.15
CA ILE A 517 -9.90 -19.27 19.87
C ILE A 517 -8.51 -18.65 20.03
N CYS A 518 -7.52 -19.44 20.46
CA CYS A 518 -6.15 -18.93 20.63
C CYS A 518 -5.54 -18.51 19.29
N SER A 519 -5.63 -19.32 18.24
CA SER A 519 -5.06 -18.94 16.94
C SER A 519 -5.73 -17.69 16.36
N THR A 520 -7.03 -17.49 16.59
CA THR A 520 -7.78 -16.33 16.11
C THR A 520 -7.28 -15.01 16.72
N PHE A 521 -7.09 -14.93 18.04
CA PHE A 521 -6.62 -13.69 18.66
C PHE A 521 -5.10 -13.49 18.54
N THR A 522 -4.31 -14.56 18.39
CA THR A 522 -2.84 -14.43 18.23
C THR A 522 -2.39 -14.21 16.79
N ALA A 523 -3.19 -14.55 15.79
CA ALA A 523 -2.78 -14.44 14.38
C ALA A 523 -2.37 -13.01 13.96
N ALA A 524 -3.11 -11.98 14.38
CA ALA A 524 -2.77 -10.58 14.06
C ALA A 524 -1.51 -10.08 14.81
N PRO A 525 -1.38 -10.25 16.15
CA PRO A 525 -0.12 -9.98 16.86
C PRO A 525 1.09 -10.73 16.30
N ILE A 526 0.94 -12.02 15.94
CA ILE A 526 2.03 -12.81 15.33
C ILE A 526 2.37 -12.31 13.93
N ALA A 527 1.36 -11.95 13.13
CA ALA A 527 1.57 -11.36 11.80
C ALA A 527 2.39 -10.08 11.87
N GLN A 528 1.92 -9.08 12.62
CA GLN A 528 2.58 -7.77 12.71
C GLN A 528 3.92 -7.86 13.48
N SER A 529 4.06 -8.72 14.49
CA SER A 529 5.37 -8.92 15.13
C SER A 529 6.42 -9.43 14.15
N SER A 530 6.04 -10.23 13.15
CA SER A 530 6.98 -10.69 12.12
C SER A 530 7.45 -9.63 11.12
N ASP A 531 6.89 -8.43 11.14
CA ASP A 531 7.45 -7.28 10.43
C ASP A 531 8.64 -6.66 11.21
N PHE A 532 8.65 -6.78 12.54
CA PHE A 532 9.68 -6.25 13.46
C PHE A 532 10.77 -7.27 13.87
N TRP A 533 10.47 -8.57 13.86
CA TRP A 533 11.40 -9.64 14.24
C TRP A 533 11.70 -10.62 13.10
N GLY A 534 11.41 -10.19 11.86
CA GLY A 534 11.49 -11.01 10.66
C GLY A 534 10.47 -12.15 10.64
N ARG A 535 10.37 -12.85 9.51
CA ARG A 535 9.47 -14.00 9.38
C ARG A 535 9.95 -15.23 10.15
N ARG A 536 11.27 -15.41 10.28
CA ARG A 536 11.89 -16.64 10.79
C ARG A 536 11.67 -16.89 12.28
N LEU A 537 11.90 -15.88 13.13
CA LEU A 537 11.84 -16.05 14.58
C LEU A 537 10.40 -16.37 15.07
N PRO A 538 9.34 -15.67 14.64
CA PRO A 538 7.97 -16.00 15.01
C PRO A 538 7.55 -17.41 14.55
N ILE A 539 7.92 -17.83 13.33
CA ILE A 539 7.62 -19.20 12.85
C ILE A 539 8.28 -20.25 13.73
N LEU A 540 9.56 -20.06 14.12
CA LEU A 540 10.27 -20.99 15.00
C LEU A 540 9.64 -21.05 16.41
N LEU A 541 9.39 -19.88 17.03
CA LEU A 541 8.79 -19.81 18.36
C LEU A 541 7.39 -20.45 18.38
N CYS A 542 6.55 -20.13 17.40
CA CYS A 542 5.21 -20.67 17.29
C CYS A 542 5.20 -22.18 16.98
N THR A 543 6.11 -22.66 16.13
CA THR A 543 6.30 -24.10 15.91
C THR A 543 6.77 -24.80 17.19
N GLY A 544 7.65 -24.17 17.97
CA GLY A 544 8.06 -24.65 19.30
C GLY A 544 6.88 -24.77 20.27
N LEU A 545 5.97 -23.79 20.29
CA LEU A 545 4.73 -23.88 21.06
C LEU A 545 3.82 -25.02 20.57
N CYS A 546 3.70 -25.25 19.26
CA CYS A 546 2.98 -26.41 18.72
C CYS A 546 3.60 -27.75 19.19
N ILE A 547 4.93 -27.86 19.27
CA ILE A 547 5.62 -29.03 19.85
C ILE A 547 5.24 -29.20 21.33
N VAL A 548 5.39 -28.15 22.14
CA VAL A 548 5.10 -28.18 23.59
C VAL A 548 3.64 -28.53 23.86
N GLY A 549 2.69 -27.88 23.17
CA GLY A 549 1.27 -28.18 23.29
C GLY A 549 0.93 -29.61 22.88
N SER A 550 1.54 -30.12 21.80
CA SER A 550 1.37 -31.52 21.38
C SER A 550 1.96 -32.52 22.39
N ILE A 551 3.06 -32.18 23.07
CA ILE A 551 3.60 -32.97 24.20
C ILE A 551 2.59 -32.99 25.36
N VAL A 552 2.03 -31.84 25.73
CA VAL A 552 1.02 -31.77 26.79
C VAL A 552 -0.23 -32.60 26.43
N ILE A 553 -0.71 -32.57 25.19
CA ILE A 553 -1.87 -33.36 24.75
C ILE A 553 -1.54 -34.87 24.73
N SER A 554 -0.44 -35.29 24.10
CA SER A 554 -0.03 -36.71 24.04
C SER A 554 0.23 -37.32 25.42
N ARG A 555 0.68 -36.50 26.39
CA ARG A 555 0.90 -36.92 27.80
C ARG A 555 -0.29 -36.63 28.73
N ALA A 556 -1.41 -36.12 28.22
CA ALA A 556 -2.54 -35.72 29.04
C ALA A 556 -3.09 -36.87 29.91
N SER A 557 -3.27 -36.61 31.21
CA SER A 557 -3.93 -37.51 32.16
C SER A 557 -5.37 -37.10 32.50
N SER A 558 -5.78 -35.90 32.05
CA SER A 558 -7.12 -35.35 32.27
C SER A 558 -7.54 -34.47 31.09
N MET A 559 -8.85 -34.29 30.91
CA MET A 559 -9.40 -33.39 29.89
C MET A 559 -8.89 -31.95 30.04
N THR A 560 -8.75 -31.43 31.27
CA THR A 560 -8.21 -30.09 31.51
C THR A 560 -6.76 -29.94 31.02
N MET A 561 -5.92 -30.97 31.20
CA MET A 561 -4.55 -30.96 30.68
C MET A 561 -4.53 -30.98 29.14
N ALA A 562 -5.41 -31.76 28.51
CA ALA A 562 -5.53 -31.77 27.05
C ALA A 562 -6.07 -30.43 26.50
N ILE A 563 -7.00 -29.76 27.19
CA ILE A 563 -7.46 -28.41 26.84
C ILE A 563 -6.31 -27.40 26.97
N ALA A 564 -5.56 -27.42 28.07
CA ALA A 564 -4.40 -26.56 28.26
C ALA A 564 -3.35 -26.74 27.16
N GLY A 565 -3.04 -27.99 26.78
CA GLY A 565 -2.18 -28.28 25.64
C GLY A 565 -2.75 -27.75 24.32
N SER A 566 -4.07 -27.84 24.10
CA SER A 566 -4.74 -27.31 22.91
C SER A 566 -4.68 -25.78 22.82
N LEU A 567 -4.80 -25.06 23.94
CA LEU A 567 -4.59 -23.60 23.98
C LEU A 567 -3.16 -23.24 23.55
N VAL A 568 -2.15 -23.98 24.03
CA VAL A 568 -0.73 -23.77 23.66
C VAL A 568 -0.50 -24.06 22.17
N VAL A 569 -1.07 -25.14 21.62
CA VAL A 569 -1.05 -25.40 20.17
C VAL A 569 -1.76 -24.28 19.40
N GLY A 570 -2.86 -23.75 19.91
CA GLY A 570 -3.60 -22.64 19.30
C GLY A 570 -2.80 -21.35 19.19
N VAL A 571 -2.08 -20.98 20.25
CA VAL A 571 -1.14 -19.83 20.21
C VAL A 571 -0.11 -20.02 19.10
N GLY A 572 0.50 -21.21 19.02
CA GLY A 572 1.43 -21.55 17.94
C GLY A 572 0.78 -21.56 16.55
N ALA A 573 -0.48 -22.01 16.44
CA ALA A 573 -1.20 -22.06 15.18
C ALA A 573 -1.54 -20.69 14.58
N GLY A 574 -1.45 -19.62 15.39
CA GLY A 574 -1.50 -18.24 14.90
C GLY A 574 -0.44 -17.91 13.84
N THR A 575 0.65 -18.68 13.74
CA THR A 575 1.65 -18.54 12.67
C THR A 575 1.17 -18.95 11.28
N THR A 576 -0.05 -19.47 11.13
CA THR A 576 -0.61 -19.86 9.81
C THR A 576 -0.55 -18.71 8.80
N SER A 577 -0.87 -17.49 9.21
CA SER A 577 -0.79 -16.29 8.37
C SER A 577 0.60 -16.09 7.75
N LEU A 578 1.67 -16.37 8.52
CA LEU A 578 3.05 -16.26 8.06
C LEU A 578 3.44 -17.33 7.04
N LEU A 579 2.93 -18.55 7.17
CA LEU A 579 3.21 -19.61 6.20
C LEU A 579 2.63 -19.27 4.81
N TYR A 580 1.42 -18.71 4.80
CA TYR A 580 0.80 -18.19 3.57
C TYR A 580 1.54 -16.97 3.01
N ALA A 581 2.00 -16.05 3.87
CA ALA A 581 2.78 -14.89 3.46
C ALA A 581 4.12 -15.29 2.84
N VAL A 582 4.94 -16.08 3.54
CA VAL A 582 6.28 -16.50 3.07
C VAL A 582 6.19 -17.28 1.75
N ALA A 583 5.20 -18.16 1.57
CA ALA A 583 4.99 -18.87 0.30
C ALA A 583 4.71 -17.94 -0.89
N SER A 584 4.14 -16.75 -0.65
CA SER A 584 3.98 -15.70 -1.67
C SER A 584 5.21 -14.81 -1.82
N GLU A 585 5.87 -14.45 -0.72
CA GLU A 585 7.01 -13.52 -0.70
C GLU A 585 8.23 -14.10 -1.44
N ILE A 586 8.51 -15.41 -1.29
CA ILE A 586 9.65 -16.09 -1.95
C ILE A 586 9.40 -16.48 -3.41
N MET A 587 8.20 -16.22 -3.94
CA MET A 587 7.76 -16.65 -5.27
C MET A 587 7.43 -15.46 -6.17
N PRO A 588 7.77 -15.54 -7.47
CA PRO A 588 7.34 -14.57 -8.48
C PRO A 588 5.84 -14.28 -8.43
N ARG A 589 5.42 -13.02 -8.59
CA ARG A 589 3.99 -12.65 -8.50
C ARG A 589 3.09 -13.49 -9.40
N GLN A 590 3.54 -13.81 -10.63
CA GLN A 590 2.85 -14.70 -11.57
C GLN A 590 2.60 -16.12 -11.00
N TYR A 591 3.56 -16.67 -10.24
CA TYR A 591 3.49 -18.03 -9.69
C TYR A 591 2.88 -18.09 -8.28
N ARG A 592 2.55 -16.95 -7.65
CA ARG A 592 1.88 -16.95 -6.32
C ARG A 592 0.62 -17.81 -6.26
N PRO A 593 -0.28 -17.86 -7.26
CA PRO A 593 -1.43 -18.77 -7.21
C PRO A 593 -1.04 -20.25 -7.22
N LEU A 594 0.08 -20.62 -7.86
CA LEU A 594 0.63 -21.98 -7.83
C LEU A 594 1.30 -22.28 -6.49
N ALA A 595 1.97 -21.30 -5.88
CA ALA A 595 2.53 -21.42 -4.54
C ALA A 595 1.43 -21.60 -3.46
N GLN A 596 0.36 -20.80 -3.55
CA GLN A 596 -0.81 -20.94 -2.68
C GLN A 596 -1.58 -22.24 -2.93
N ALA A 597 -1.62 -22.72 -4.18
CA ALA A 597 -2.13 -24.05 -4.47
C ALA A 597 -1.30 -25.15 -3.80
N GLY A 598 0.04 -25.05 -3.80
CA GLY A 598 0.90 -26.00 -3.08
C GLY A 598 0.70 -25.96 -1.56
N VAL A 599 0.53 -24.78 -0.97
CA VAL A 599 0.14 -24.63 0.45
C VAL A 599 -1.17 -25.36 0.74
N ASN A 600 -2.21 -25.15 -0.08
CA ASN A 600 -3.50 -25.80 0.10
C ASN A 600 -3.48 -27.32 -0.22
N ILE A 601 -2.59 -27.78 -1.10
CA ILE A 601 -2.31 -29.22 -1.30
C ILE A 601 -1.61 -29.80 -0.07
N ALA A 602 -0.63 -29.13 0.52
CA ALA A 602 0.05 -29.60 1.74
C ALA A 602 -0.91 -29.67 2.93
N ASN A 603 -1.76 -28.66 3.10
CA ASN A 603 -2.90 -28.68 4.03
C ASN A 603 -3.81 -29.88 3.80
N SER A 604 -4.20 -30.12 2.54
CA SER A 604 -5.08 -31.22 2.16
C SER A 604 -4.46 -32.59 2.45
N LEU A 605 -3.19 -32.78 2.10
CA LEU A 605 -2.43 -33.99 2.42
C LEU A 605 -2.29 -34.19 3.93
N GLY A 606 -2.08 -33.12 4.69
CA GLY A 606 -2.08 -33.13 6.16
C GLY A 606 -3.41 -33.61 6.73
N GLY A 607 -4.53 -33.10 6.20
CA GLY A 607 -5.88 -33.54 6.56
C GLY A 607 -6.14 -35.02 6.25
N ILE A 608 -5.84 -35.47 5.02
CA ILE A 608 -5.98 -36.88 4.60
C ILE A 608 -5.13 -37.79 5.49
N PHE A 609 -3.85 -37.46 5.66
CA PHE A 609 -2.92 -38.23 6.49
C PHE A 609 -3.44 -38.35 7.91
N THR A 610 -3.88 -37.24 8.51
CA THR A 610 -4.38 -37.20 9.89
C THR A 610 -5.65 -38.03 10.06
N LEU A 611 -6.61 -37.93 9.14
CA LEU A 611 -7.85 -38.70 9.19
C LEU A 611 -7.58 -40.20 9.05
N LEU A 612 -6.80 -40.61 8.04
CA LEU A 612 -6.52 -42.02 7.77
C LEU A 612 -5.64 -42.67 8.84
N LEU A 613 -4.55 -42.00 9.25
CA LEU A 613 -3.68 -42.45 10.33
C LEU A 613 -4.43 -42.48 11.66
N GLY A 614 -5.08 -41.36 12.01
CA GLY A 614 -5.70 -41.17 13.31
C GLY A 614 -6.87 -42.11 13.53
N PHE A 615 -7.84 -42.19 12.61
CA PHE A 615 -8.91 -43.18 12.74
C PHE A 615 -8.40 -44.62 12.55
N GLY A 616 -7.36 -44.85 11.73
CA GLY A 616 -6.72 -46.16 11.57
C GLY A 616 -6.04 -46.69 12.85
N LEU A 617 -5.57 -45.78 13.70
CA LEU A 617 -4.99 -46.02 15.02
C LEU A 617 -6.05 -46.12 16.12
N VAL A 618 -6.91 -45.11 16.23
CA VAL A 618 -7.95 -44.97 17.27
C VAL A 618 -8.98 -46.10 17.21
N ARG A 619 -9.30 -46.64 16.02
CA ARG A 619 -10.17 -47.83 15.90
C ARG A 619 -9.66 -49.08 16.61
N LYS A 620 -8.36 -49.17 16.92
CA LYS A 620 -7.78 -50.31 17.65
C LYS A 620 -7.84 -50.09 19.17
N ASN A 621 -7.64 -48.85 19.60
CA ASN A 621 -7.69 -48.41 20.99
C ASN A 621 -7.76 -46.87 20.99
N ASP A 622 -8.70 -46.28 21.73
CA ASP A 622 -8.84 -44.83 21.82
C ASP A 622 -7.57 -44.15 22.34
N GLU A 623 -6.82 -44.78 23.27
CA GLU A 623 -5.51 -44.30 23.78
C GLU A 623 -4.48 -44.02 22.67
N ASN A 624 -4.65 -44.61 21.48
CA ASN A 624 -3.77 -44.33 20.34
C ASN A 624 -3.92 -42.89 19.80
N PHE A 625 -4.86 -42.07 20.31
CA PHE A 625 -4.86 -40.62 20.07
C PHE A 625 -3.49 -40.01 20.43
N ARG A 626 -2.81 -40.53 21.46
CA ARG A 626 -1.47 -40.09 21.87
C ARG A 626 -0.44 -40.28 20.78
N VAL A 627 -0.55 -41.37 20.01
CA VAL A 627 0.34 -41.69 18.89
C VAL A 627 0.15 -40.70 17.73
N VAL A 628 -1.08 -40.25 17.48
CA VAL A 628 -1.35 -39.16 16.51
C VAL A 628 -0.60 -37.89 16.91
N TRP A 629 -0.63 -37.53 18.20
CA TRP A 629 0.09 -36.37 18.72
C TRP A 629 1.61 -36.58 18.79
N TYR A 630 2.13 -37.79 19.02
CA TYR A 630 3.56 -38.09 18.86
C TYR A 630 4.04 -37.95 17.41
N VAL A 631 3.22 -38.35 16.43
CA VAL A 631 3.50 -38.10 15.01
C VAL A 631 3.44 -36.60 14.70
N GLY A 632 2.47 -35.88 15.27
CA GLY A 632 2.40 -34.41 15.21
C GLY A 632 3.66 -33.73 15.76
N ILE A 633 4.17 -34.17 16.92
CA ILE A 633 5.45 -33.71 17.49
C ILE A 633 6.60 -33.94 16.51
N GLY A 634 6.69 -35.13 15.91
CA GLY A 634 7.73 -35.44 14.92
C GLY A 634 7.67 -34.52 13.70
N LEU A 635 6.46 -34.20 13.22
CA LEU A 635 6.24 -33.32 12.07
C LEU A 635 6.52 -31.84 12.40
N PHE A 636 6.10 -31.35 13.58
CA PHE A 636 6.46 -30.01 14.03
C PHE A 636 7.95 -29.88 14.32
N ALA A 637 8.61 -30.90 14.87
CA ALA A 637 10.06 -30.94 15.06
C ALA A 637 10.80 -30.96 13.72
N PHE A 638 10.32 -31.74 12.74
CA PHE A 638 10.85 -31.71 11.37
C PHE A 638 10.72 -30.32 10.75
N ASN A 639 9.54 -29.70 10.81
CA ASN A 639 9.33 -28.33 10.33
C ASN A 639 10.24 -27.32 11.06
N PHE A 640 10.36 -27.42 12.39
CA PHE A 640 11.24 -26.56 13.19
C PHE A 640 12.69 -26.67 12.71
N LEU A 641 13.21 -27.89 12.53
CA LEU A 641 14.57 -28.12 12.03
C LEU A 641 14.74 -27.64 10.58
N ALA A 642 13.75 -27.89 9.72
CA ALA A 642 13.78 -27.46 8.32
C ALA A 642 13.81 -25.93 8.20
N VAL A 643 12.92 -25.22 8.92
CA VAL A 643 12.94 -23.76 9.03
C VAL A 643 14.24 -23.26 9.70
N PHE A 644 14.75 -23.95 10.71
CA PHE A 644 15.98 -23.56 11.40
C PHE A 644 17.21 -23.63 10.48
N PHE A 645 17.35 -24.69 9.67
CA PHE A 645 18.50 -24.87 8.79
C PHE A 645 18.37 -24.16 7.45
N PHE A 646 17.21 -24.27 6.78
CA PHE A 646 17.02 -23.81 5.39
C PHE A 646 16.42 -22.41 5.29
N PHE A 647 15.47 -22.03 6.16
CA PHE A 647 14.83 -20.71 6.07
C PHE A 647 15.68 -19.62 6.72
N LYS A 648 16.46 -18.93 5.88
CA LYS A 648 17.22 -17.73 6.22
C LYS A 648 16.77 -16.60 5.27
N PRO A 649 15.58 -15.99 5.51
CA PRO A 649 15.14 -14.88 4.69
C PRO A 649 16.08 -13.68 4.88
N PRO A 650 16.16 -12.76 3.91
CA PRO A 650 16.74 -11.44 4.13
C PRO A 650 16.00 -10.74 5.28
N LYS A 651 16.72 -9.90 6.00
CA LYS A 651 16.20 -9.10 7.11
C LYS A 651 15.22 -8.05 6.59
N ARG A 652 14.29 -7.62 7.44
CA ARG A 652 13.32 -6.57 7.11
C ARG A 652 13.77 -5.20 7.60
N ARG A 653 13.30 -4.12 6.97
CA ARG A 653 13.68 -2.75 7.34
C ARG A 653 13.45 -2.49 8.83
N LEU A 654 12.24 -2.78 9.31
CA LEU A 654 11.86 -2.65 10.73
C LEU A 654 12.51 -3.69 11.65
N GLU A 655 13.11 -4.76 11.11
CA GLU A 655 13.86 -5.75 11.88
C GLU A 655 15.29 -5.28 12.19
N LEU A 656 15.87 -4.51 11.30
CA LEU A 656 17.19 -3.90 11.51
C LEU A 656 17.06 -2.53 12.21
N SER A 657 16.06 -1.71 11.87
CA SER A 657 16.04 -0.27 12.21
C SER A 657 15.51 0.12 13.59
N LEU A 658 15.12 -0.85 14.43
CA LEU A 658 14.48 -0.56 15.71
C LEU A 658 15.13 -1.39 16.83
N THR A 659 15.40 -0.78 17.97
CA THR A 659 15.84 -1.54 19.14
C THR A 659 14.70 -2.41 19.67
N TRP A 660 15.03 -3.39 20.51
CA TRP A 660 14.03 -4.23 21.19
C TRP A 660 12.98 -3.42 21.97
N LYS A 661 13.30 -2.21 22.44
CA LYS A 661 12.37 -1.34 23.16
C LYS A 661 11.44 -0.58 22.20
N GLU A 662 11.94 -0.02 21.10
CA GLU A 662 11.06 0.58 20.09
C GLU A 662 10.14 -0.46 19.45
N LYS A 663 10.64 -1.66 19.11
CA LYS A 663 9.80 -2.73 18.55
C LYS A 663 8.61 -3.09 19.43
N LEU A 664 8.80 -3.12 20.75
CA LEU A 664 7.72 -3.34 21.71
C LEU A 664 6.75 -2.14 21.82
N LYS A 665 7.22 -0.91 21.62
CA LYS A 665 6.36 0.30 21.57
C LYS A 665 5.60 0.44 20.24
N ALA A 666 6.15 -0.07 19.14
CA ALA A 666 5.57 0.00 17.79
C ALA A 666 4.47 -1.05 17.55
N LEU A 667 4.33 -2.03 18.44
CA LEU A 667 3.19 -2.94 18.45
C LEU A 667 1.93 -2.22 18.93
N ASP A 668 0.79 -2.47 18.29
CA ASP A 668 -0.51 -1.98 18.79
C ASP A 668 -1.02 -2.86 19.95
N LEU A 669 -0.31 -2.80 21.07
CA LEU A 669 -0.63 -3.56 22.28
C LEU A 669 -2.04 -3.25 22.80
N VAL A 670 -2.52 -2.01 22.63
CA VAL A 670 -3.87 -1.62 23.04
C VAL A 670 -4.91 -2.29 22.13
N GLY A 671 -4.74 -2.17 20.80
CA GLY A 671 -5.55 -2.83 19.79
C GLY A 671 -5.61 -4.35 19.99
N TYR A 672 -4.46 -4.99 20.25
CA TYR A 672 -4.39 -6.42 20.54
C TYR A 672 -5.15 -6.83 21.80
N ILE A 673 -5.05 -6.04 22.88
CA ILE A 673 -5.73 -6.35 24.15
C ILE A 673 -7.25 -6.25 23.99
N ILE A 674 -7.76 -5.16 23.39
CA ILE A 674 -9.20 -4.99 23.18
C ILE A 674 -9.75 -6.02 22.18
N PHE A 675 -9.00 -6.34 21.11
CA PHE A 675 -9.33 -7.39 20.16
C PHE A 675 -9.39 -8.77 20.82
N SER A 676 -8.37 -9.11 21.62
CA SER A 676 -8.30 -10.41 22.31
C SER A 676 -9.43 -10.58 23.30
N ILE A 677 -9.72 -9.58 24.13
CA ILE A 677 -10.85 -9.61 25.06
C ILE A 677 -12.17 -9.79 24.29
N GLY A 678 -12.37 -9.04 23.21
CA GLY A 678 -13.55 -9.14 22.35
C GLY A 678 -13.74 -10.53 21.76
N MET A 679 -12.71 -11.03 21.06
CA MET A 679 -12.77 -12.33 20.37
C MET A 679 -12.86 -13.52 21.32
N ILE A 680 -12.18 -13.48 22.47
CA ILE A 680 -12.27 -14.54 23.48
C ILE A 680 -13.67 -14.57 24.09
N LEU A 681 -14.20 -13.45 24.59
CA LEU A 681 -15.51 -13.42 25.25
C LEU A 681 -16.65 -13.72 24.27
N PHE A 682 -16.57 -13.22 23.04
CA PHE A 682 -17.52 -13.54 21.97
C PHE A 682 -17.54 -15.06 21.68
N SER A 683 -16.37 -15.66 21.47
CA SER A 683 -16.24 -17.09 21.15
C SER A 683 -16.58 -18.00 22.33
N VAL A 684 -16.26 -17.60 23.56
CA VAL A 684 -16.65 -18.31 24.79
C VAL A 684 -18.16 -18.27 24.97
N GLY A 685 -18.81 -17.12 24.78
CA GLY A 685 -20.27 -17.00 24.84
C GLY A 685 -20.98 -17.88 23.83
N LEU A 686 -20.49 -17.92 22.58
CA LEU A 686 -21.01 -18.81 21.55
C LEU A 686 -20.74 -20.30 21.84
N THR A 687 -19.59 -20.64 22.43
CA THR A 687 -19.25 -22.02 22.80
C THR A 687 -20.10 -22.52 23.97
N TRP A 688 -20.42 -21.65 24.93
CA TRP A 688 -21.28 -21.96 26.08
C TRP A 688 -22.77 -22.02 25.75
N ALA A 689 -23.20 -21.48 24.61
CA ALA A 689 -24.60 -21.41 24.23
C ALA A 689 -25.20 -22.80 23.92
N ASN A 690 -26.15 -23.23 24.76
CA ASN A 690 -26.66 -24.60 24.89
C ASN A 690 -25.59 -25.65 25.28
N ASN A 691 -24.44 -25.25 25.83
CA ASN A 691 -23.35 -26.18 26.16
C ASN A 691 -22.33 -25.63 27.21
N PRO A 692 -22.62 -25.65 28.52
CA PRO A 692 -23.75 -26.31 29.18
C PRO A 692 -24.94 -25.37 29.44
N TYR A 693 -24.77 -24.06 29.27
CA TYR A 693 -25.74 -23.06 29.71
C TYR A 693 -26.76 -22.72 28.63
N SER A 694 -27.98 -22.35 29.00
CA SER A 694 -28.99 -21.92 28.01
C SER A 694 -28.62 -20.58 27.38
N TRP A 695 -29.09 -20.30 26.15
CA TRP A 695 -28.87 -19.01 25.46
C TRP A 695 -29.29 -17.76 26.26
N GLN A 696 -30.27 -17.89 27.16
CA GLN A 696 -30.78 -16.78 27.98
C GLN A 696 -30.09 -16.69 29.35
N SER A 697 -29.15 -17.59 29.65
CA SER A 697 -28.42 -17.58 30.91
C SER A 697 -27.49 -16.36 31.00
N ALA A 698 -27.30 -15.86 32.22
CA ALA A 698 -26.42 -14.73 32.47
C ALA A 698 -24.97 -14.96 31.94
N PRO A 699 -24.31 -16.13 32.16
CA PRO A 699 -22.95 -16.34 31.65
C PRO A 699 -22.84 -16.21 30.13
N VAL A 700 -23.79 -16.78 29.37
CA VAL A 700 -23.78 -16.72 27.90
C VAL A 700 -24.01 -15.30 27.41
N LEU A 701 -25.06 -14.63 27.91
CA LEU A 701 -25.44 -13.31 27.43
C LEU A 701 -24.40 -12.25 27.84
N SER A 702 -23.82 -12.32 29.04
CA SER A 702 -22.78 -11.39 29.48
C SER A 702 -21.52 -11.52 28.64
N THR A 703 -20.97 -12.73 28.46
CA THR A 703 -19.74 -12.89 27.66
C THR A 703 -19.97 -12.54 26.20
N PHE A 704 -21.12 -12.91 25.64
CA PHE A 704 -21.47 -12.57 24.26
C PHE A 704 -21.58 -11.05 24.05
N CYS A 705 -22.38 -10.35 24.87
CA CYS A 705 -22.58 -8.91 24.72
C CYS A 705 -21.31 -8.10 25.04
N ILE A 706 -20.54 -8.47 26.06
CA ILE A 706 -19.25 -7.81 26.35
C ILE A 706 -18.27 -8.06 25.20
N GLY A 707 -18.21 -9.29 24.67
CA GLY A 707 -17.40 -9.61 23.49
C GLY A 707 -17.75 -8.74 22.28
N VAL A 708 -19.03 -8.58 21.96
CA VAL A 708 -19.51 -7.69 20.88
C VAL A 708 -19.11 -6.22 21.14
N VAL A 709 -19.24 -5.72 22.38
CA VAL A 709 -18.81 -4.35 22.73
C VAL A 709 -17.31 -4.17 22.50
N PHE A 710 -16.47 -5.11 22.94
CA PHE A 710 -15.02 -5.02 22.73
C PHE A 710 -14.62 -5.17 21.25
N ILE A 711 -15.35 -5.96 20.45
CA ILE A 711 -15.15 -6.01 18.98
C ILE A 711 -15.50 -4.66 18.34
N ILE A 712 -16.59 -4.00 18.77
CA ILE A 712 -16.94 -2.65 18.30
C ILE A 712 -15.89 -1.62 18.73
N LEU A 713 -15.40 -1.68 19.98
CA LEU A 713 -14.31 -0.83 20.46
C LEU A 713 -13.02 -1.05 19.66
N THR A 714 -12.72 -2.29 19.28
CA THR A 714 -11.58 -2.61 18.39
C THR A 714 -11.77 -1.95 17.02
N ALA A 715 -12.95 -2.06 16.42
CA ALA A 715 -13.22 -1.41 15.14
C ALA A 715 -13.12 0.13 15.22
N VAL A 716 -13.61 0.74 16.31
CA VAL A 716 -13.48 2.19 16.55
C VAL A 716 -12.02 2.60 16.79
N TRP A 717 -11.24 1.79 17.50
CA TRP A 717 -9.81 2.01 17.70
C TRP A 717 -9.06 1.95 16.37
N GLU A 718 -9.17 0.84 15.64
CA GLU A 718 -8.47 0.63 14.36
C GLU A 718 -8.84 1.70 13.33
N VAL A 719 -10.10 2.12 13.20
CA VAL A 719 -10.50 3.16 12.23
C VAL A 719 -9.86 4.53 12.53
N ASN A 720 -9.55 4.83 13.79
CA ASN A 720 -8.91 6.09 14.19
C ASN A 720 -7.37 6.01 14.24
N LYS A 721 -6.81 4.82 14.46
CA LYS A 721 -5.37 4.56 14.54
C LYS A 721 -4.76 4.49 13.13
N LYS A 722 -3.79 5.37 12.82
CA LYS A 722 -3.13 5.41 11.50
C LYS A 722 -2.13 4.27 11.28
N ASP A 723 -1.55 3.81 12.39
CA ASP A 723 -0.50 2.80 12.53
C ASP A 723 -1.02 1.51 13.20
N GLY A 724 -2.34 1.27 13.12
CA GLY A 724 -3.00 0.09 13.69
C GLY A 724 -2.65 -1.20 12.95
N PHE A 725 -3.02 -2.34 13.55
CA PHE A 725 -2.74 -3.66 12.98
C PHE A 725 -3.57 -3.97 11.72
N CYS A 726 -4.69 -3.26 11.53
CA CYS A 726 -5.45 -3.25 10.28
C CYS A 726 -5.07 -2.04 9.40
N HIS A 727 -3.94 -2.14 8.69
CA HIS A 727 -3.42 -1.04 7.86
C HIS A 727 -4.43 -0.55 6.80
N HIS A 728 -4.93 0.70 6.94
CA HIS A 728 -6.02 1.24 6.10
C HIS A 728 -5.67 1.27 4.61
N ALA A 729 -4.39 1.42 4.27
CA ALA A 729 -3.90 1.43 2.89
C ALA A 729 -4.33 0.17 2.12
N LEU A 730 -4.46 -1.00 2.76
CA LEU A 730 -4.88 -2.25 2.12
C LEU A 730 -6.35 -2.18 1.64
N PHE A 731 -7.24 -1.62 2.46
CA PHE A 731 -8.65 -1.40 2.13
C PHE A 731 -8.87 -0.26 1.14
N GLN A 732 -7.91 0.67 1.05
CA GLN A 732 -7.93 1.77 0.10
C GLN A 732 -7.26 1.39 -1.23
N ALA A 733 -6.30 0.47 -1.29
CA ALA A 733 -5.56 0.16 -2.51
C ALA A 733 -6.41 -0.62 -3.53
N SER A 734 -7.25 -1.55 -3.06
CA SER A 734 -8.18 -2.27 -3.93
C SER A 734 -9.31 -2.90 -3.14
N ARG A 735 -10.55 -2.80 -3.65
CA ARG A 735 -11.71 -3.56 -3.12
C ARG A 735 -11.47 -5.07 -3.05
N ASN A 736 -10.57 -5.61 -3.88
CA ASN A 736 -10.21 -7.03 -3.87
C ASN A 736 -9.76 -7.51 -2.47
N PHE A 737 -9.09 -6.66 -1.69
CA PHE A 737 -8.66 -7.02 -0.33
C PHE A 737 -9.86 -7.26 0.60
N ALA A 738 -10.80 -6.32 0.65
CA ALA A 738 -12.00 -6.44 1.47
C ALA A 738 -12.90 -7.61 1.02
N LEU A 739 -13.02 -7.82 -0.30
CA LEU A 739 -13.74 -8.97 -0.87
C LEU A 739 -13.06 -10.30 -0.48
N ALA A 740 -11.73 -10.38 -0.53
CA ALA A 740 -10.97 -11.57 -0.12
C ALA A 740 -11.16 -11.92 1.36
N LEU A 741 -11.20 -10.93 2.26
CA LEU A 741 -11.52 -11.15 3.67
C LEU A 741 -12.91 -11.78 3.86
N VAL A 742 -13.91 -11.34 3.08
CA VAL A 742 -15.26 -11.94 3.10
C VAL A 742 -15.23 -13.39 2.60
N PHE A 743 -14.48 -13.70 1.54
CA PHE A 743 -14.35 -15.06 1.02
C PHE A 743 -13.66 -16.00 2.01
N ILE A 744 -12.57 -15.56 2.62
CA ILE A 744 -11.86 -16.31 3.67
C ILE A 744 -12.76 -16.54 4.89
N PHE A 745 -13.60 -15.58 5.26
CA PHE A 745 -14.60 -15.76 6.33
C PHE A 745 -15.64 -16.83 5.97
N ILE A 746 -16.18 -16.82 4.74
CA ILE A 746 -17.12 -17.85 4.24
C ILE A 746 -16.46 -19.23 4.24
N GLU A 747 -15.25 -19.33 3.71
CA GLU A 747 -14.46 -20.57 3.65
C GLU A 747 -14.12 -21.10 5.05
N GLY A 748 -13.66 -20.24 5.96
CA GLY A 748 -13.37 -20.62 7.34
C GLY A 748 -14.61 -21.12 8.07
N PHE A 749 -15.75 -20.43 7.93
CA PHE A 749 -17.04 -20.87 8.47
C PHE A 749 -17.43 -22.25 7.93
N ALA A 750 -17.28 -22.45 6.62
CA ALA A 750 -17.53 -23.72 5.95
C ALA A 750 -16.66 -24.85 6.51
N PHE A 751 -15.34 -24.63 6.51
CA PHE A 751 -14.33 -25.60 6.89
C PHE A 751 -14.48 -26.05 8.34
N TYR A 752 -14.52 -25.12 9.30
CA TYR A 752 -14.57 -25.48 10.73
C TYR A 752 -15.88 -26.16 11.13
N ALA A 753 -17.01 -25.77 10.51
CA ALA A 753 -18.27 -26.46 10.74
C ALA A 753 -18.23 -27.90 10.20
N VAL A 754 -17.61 -28.13 9.03
CA VAL A 754 -17.44 -29.48 8.48
C VAL A 754 -16.48 -30.31 9.35
N ASN A 755 -15.31 -29.77 9.68
CA ASN A 755 -14.28 -30.44 10.49
C ASN A 755 -14.80 -30.92 11.85
N ASN A 756 -15.60 -30.09 12.53
CA ASN A 756 -16.05 -30.39 13.90
C ASN A 756 -17.34 -31.25 13.94
N PHE A 757 -18.28 -31.05 13.01
CA PHE A 757 -19.58 -31.73 13.06
C PHE A 757 -19.69 -32.97 12.15
N LEU A 758 -19.07 -32.96 10.95
CA LEU A 758 -19.19 -34.08 10.02
C LEU A 758 -18.67 -35.44 10.54
N PRO A 759 -17.59 -35.53 11.36
CA PRO A 759 -17.18 -36.81 11.94
C PRO A 759 -18.30 -37.50 12.72
N LEU A 760 -19.16 -36.73 13.42
CA LEU A 760 -20.29 -37.30 14.18
C LEU A 760 -21.30 -37.97 13.26
N VAL A 761 -21.63 -37.29 12.15
CA VAL A 761 -22.63 -37.74 11.17
C VAL A 761 -22.18 -39.05 10.54
N TYR A 762 -20.93 -39.10 10.11
CA TYR A 762 -20.35 -40.30 9.49
C TYR A 762 -20.17 -41.43 10.52
N SER A 763 -19.75 -41.15 11.75
CA SER A 763 -19.69 -42.19 12.81
C SER A 763 -21.04 -42.82 13.09
N ILE A 764 -22.13 -42.07 13.01
CA ILE A 764 -23.49 -42.61 13.20
C ILE A 764 -23.98 -43.34 11.95
N TYR A 765 -23.62 -42.86 10.75
CA TYR A 765 -24.04 -43.46 9.47
C TYR A 765 -23.31 -44.77 9.13
N PHE A 766 -22.02 -44.88 9.47
CA PHE A 766 -21.16 -46.04 9.22
C PHE A 766 -20.98 -46.93 10.47
N ASP A 767 -21.95 -46.91 11.39
CA ASP A 767 -22.04 -47.83 12.54
C ASP A 767 -20.80 -47.83 13.45
N GLY A 768 -20.10 -46.70 13.54
CA GLY A 768 -18.86 -46.55 14.30
C GLY A 768 -17.60 -47.09 13.62
N ASP A 769 -17.66 -47.51 12.34
CA ASP A 769 -16.48 -47.88 11.55
C ASP A 769 -15.62 -46.65 11.25
N LEU A 770 -14.74 -46.34 12.20
CA LEU A 770 -13.90 -45.16 12.18
C LEU A 770 -13.02 -45.08 10.92
N LEU A 771 -12.60 -46.20 10.33
CA LEU A 771 -11.80 -46.17 9.11
C LEU A 771 -12.63 -45.70 7.91
N LYS A 772 -13.88 -46.14 7.79
CA LYS A 772 -14.82 -45.61 6.78
C LYS A 772 -15.12 -44.13 7.02
N VAL A 773 -15.29 -43.71 8.28
CA VAL A 773 -15.46 -42.30 8.65
C VAL A 773 -14.28 -41.46 8.16
N GLY A 774 -13.05 -41.87 8.48
CA GLY A 774 -11.83 -41.19 8.05
C GLY A 774 -11.67 -41.15 6.53
N ALA A 775 -11.96 -42.26 5.84
CA ALA A 775 -11.89 -42.33 4.38
C ALA A 775 -12.91 -41.39 3.70
N MET A 776 -14.15 -41.35 4.19
CA MET A 776 -15.18 -40.46 3.63
C MET A 776 -14.91 -38.98 3.94
N MET A 777 -14.40 -38.65 5.13
CA MET A 777 -13.94 -37.29 5.43
C MET A 777 -12.74 -36.88 4.56
N SER A 778 -11.84 -37.81 4.23
CA SER A 778 -10.68 -37.53 3.38
C SER A 778 -11.06 -37.08 1.97
N LEU A 779 -12.25 -37.44 1.48
CA LEU A 779 -12.75 -36.98 0.17
C LEU A 779 -12.86 -35.46 0.07
N ILE A 780 -13.13 -34.74 1.17
CA ILE A 780 -13.18 -33.28 1.20
C ILE A 780 -11.80 -32.69 0.91
N PHE A 781 -10.77 -33.24 1.55
CA PHE A 781 -9.39 -32.83 1.34
C PHE A 781 -8.84 -33.29 -0.02
N ILE A 782 -9.23 -34.47 -0.53
CA ILE A 782 -8.89 -34.90 -1.89
C ILE A 782 -9.50 -33.92 -2.91
N GLY A 783 -10.78 -33.55 -2.74
CA GLY A 783 -11.43 -32.51 -3.54
C GLY A 783 -10.72 -31.16 -3.44
N GLY A 784 -10.33 -30.75 -2.23
CA GLY A 784 -9.56 -29.54 -1.97
C GLY A 784 -8.19 -29.53 -2.66
N ALA A 785 -7.45 -30.64 -2.63
CA ALA A 785 -6.18 -30.78 -3.33
C ALA A 785 -6.34 -30.67 -4.86
N ILE A 786 -7.32 -31.39 -5.43
CA ILE A 786 -7.61 -31.35 -6.87
C ILE A 786 -8.06 -29.95 -7.30
N ALA A 787 -8.97 -29.32 -6.54
CA ALA A 787 -9.42 -27.96 -6.79
C ALA A 787 -8.28 -26.94 -6.66
N SER A 788 -7.33 -27.15 -5.73
CA SER A 788 -6.14 -26.31 -5.59
C SER A 788 -5.22 -26.43 -6.80
N VAL A 789 -4.94 -27.65 -7.29
CA VAL A 789 -4.17 -27.86 -8.53
C VAL A 789 -4.83 -27.15 -9.72
N ILE A 790 -6.13 -27.38 -9.93
CA ILE A 790 -6.88 -26.80 -11.05
C ILE A 790 -6.92 -25.27 -10.93
N GLY A 791 -7.25 -24.74 -9.75
CA GLY A 791 -7.34 -23.31 -9.48
C GLY A 791 -6.00 -22.59 -9.60
N GLY A 792 -4.92 -23.17 -9.08
CA GLY A 792 -3.57 -22.62 -9.16
C GLY A 792 -3.04 -22.60 -10.60
N LEU A 793 -3.14 -23.73 -11.33
CA LEU A 793 -2.73 -23.81 -12.73
C LEU A 793 -3.57 -22.89 -13.62
N TYR A 794 -4.89 -22.86 -13.44
CA TYR A 794 -5.77 -21.95 -14.18
C TYR A 794 -5.40 -20.50 -13.90
N SER A 795 -5.28 -20.10 -12.63
CA SER A 795 -5.01 -18.71 -12.27
C SER A 795 -3.65 -18.23 -12.79
N THR A 796 -2.63 -19.08 -12.68
CA THR A 796 -1.28 -18.82 -13.21
C THR A 796 -1.29 -18.67 -14.73
N LYS A 797 -1.91 -19.62 -15.46
CA LYS A 797 -1.89 -19.64 -16.93
C LYS A 797 -2.83 -18.60 -17.57
N ALA A 798 -3.99 -18.35 -16.96
CA ALA A 798 -4.98 -17.40 -17.47
C ALA A 798 -4.74 -15.96 -16.96
N ARG A 799 -3.85 -15.77 -15.97
CA ARG A 799 -3.65 -14.53 -15.20
C ARG A 799 -4.96 -13.96 -14.62
N ARG A 800 -5.89 -14.85 -14.22
CA ARG A 800 -7.25 -14.52 -13.75
C ARG A 800 -7.64 -15.35 -12.54
N VAL A 801 -8.12 -14.69 -11.49
CA VAL A 801 -8.49 -15.31 -10.19
C VAL A 801 -10.01 -15.30 -9.96
N ARG A 802 -10.75 -14.39 -10.61
CA ARG A 802 -12.21 -14.28 -10.46
C ARG A 802 -12.97 -15.54 -10.89
N PRO A 803 -12.67 -16.21 -12.03
CA PRO A 803 -13.42 -17.40 -12.44
C PRO A 803 -13.38 -18.57 -11.44
N PRO A 804 -12.21 -19.06 -10.97
CA PRO A 804 -12.17 -20.15 -9.99
C PRO A 804 -12.79 -19.75 -8.64
N LEU A 805 -12.64 -18.49 -8.23
CA LEU A 805 -13.25 -17.95 -7.02
C LEU A 805 -14.79 -17.93 -7.09
N THR A 806 -15.34 -17.52 -8.24
CA THR A 806 -16.79 -17.49 -8.48
C THR A 806 -17.36 -18.91 -8.52
N ALA A 807 -16.65 -19.85 -9.17
CA ALA A 807 -17.01 -21.26 -9.19
C ALA A 807 -16.97 -21.88 -7.78
N GLY A 808 -15.95 -21.59 -6.97
CA GLY A 808 -15.85 -22.02 -5.58
C GLY A 808 -17.01 -21.52 -4.72
N MET A 809 -17.34 -20.22 -4.80
CA MET A 809 -18.48 -19.65 -4.08
C MET A 809 -19.82 -20.23 -4.53
N ALA A 810 -19.99 -20.54 -5.82
CA ALA A 810 -21.18 -21.20 -6.34
C ALA A 810 -21.31 -22.63 -5.80
N LEU A 811 -20.20 -23.39 -5.76
CA LEU A 811 -20.17 -24.74 -5.19
C LEU A 811 -20.44 -24.73 -3.69
N PHE A 812 -19.90 -23.78 -2.92
CA PHE A 812 -20.24 -23.59 -1.51
C PHE A 812 -21.73 -23.28 -1.33
N ALA A 813 -22.30 -22.35 -2.11
CA ALA A 813 -23.71 -22.03 -2.05
C ALA A 813 -24.60 -23.26 -2.35
N ILE A 814 -24.27 -24.04 -3.39
CA ILE A 814 -24.97 -25.29 -3.73
C ILE A 814 -24.86 -26.32 -2.59
N TYR A 815 -23.65 -26.53 -2.05
CA TYR A 815 -23.41 -27.45 -0.93
C TYR A 815 -24.22 -27.06 0.31
N PHE A 816 -24.28 -25.78 0.66
CA PHE A 816 -25.08 -25.31 1.80
C PHE A 816 -26.58 -25.34 1.55
N VAL A 817 -27.04 -25.08 0.33
CA VAL A 817 -28.46 -25.25 -0.03
C VAL A 817 -28.86 -26.73 0.08
N TYR A 818 -28.06 -27.65 -0.48
CA TYR A 818 -28.29 -29.09 -0.36
C TYR A 818 -28.30 -29.55 1.11
N THR A 819 -27.30 -29.13 1.90
CA THR A 819 -27.20 -29.44 3.33
C THR A 819 -28.33 -28.80 4.14
N ALA A 820 -28.80 -27.60 3.79
CA ALA A 820 -29.94 -26.93 4.41
C ALA A 820 -31.30 -27.58 4.07
N ILE A 821 -31.44 -28.11 2.85
CA ILE A 821 -32.63 -28.87 2.40
C ILE A 821 -32.69 -30.21 3.10
N LEU A 822 -31.57 -30.97 3.12
CA LEU A 822 -31.39 -32.15 3.95
C LEU A 822 -31.88 -31.78 5.35
N ASN A 823 -31.20 -30.86 6.01
CA ASN A 823 -31.50 -30.35 7.34
C ASN A 823 -33.00 -30.07 7.67
N SER A 824 -33.72 -29.39 6.77
CA SER A 824 -35.11 -28.97 7.02
C SER A 824 -35.99 -30.15 7.44
N SER A 825 -35.71 -31.31 6.84
CA SER A 825 -36.51 -32.50 7.03
C SER A 825 -36.14 -33.33 8.29
N LEU A 826 -34.99 -33.13 8.98
CA LEU A 826 -34.76 -33.83 10.27
C LEU A 826 -35.48 -33.17 11.43
N SER A 827 -35.50 -31.85 11.48
CA SER A 827 -36.19 -31.14 12.58
C SER A 827 -37.66 -31.56 12.75
N LYS A 828 -38.27 -32.09 11.68
CA LYS A 828 -39.60 -32.73 11.66
C LYS A 828 -39.59 -34.22 12.05
N ASN A 829 -38.50 -34.93 11.77
CA ASN A 829 -38.42 -36.40 11.79
C ASN A 829 -37.59 -37.01 12.95
N VAL A 830 -36.75 -36.28 13.73
CA VAL A 830 -35.91 -36.91 14.81
C VAL A 830 -36.80 -37.63 15.81
N GLY A 831 -37.65 -36.84 16.47
CA GLY A 831 -38.47 -37.30 17.58
C GLY A 831 -39.37 -38.42 17.10
N GLN A 832 -40.04 -38.20 15.97
CA GLN A 832 -40.91 -39.20 15.35
C GLN A 832 -40.16 -40.51 15.02
N LYS A 833 -39.06 -40.48 14.27
CA LYS A 833 -38.37 -41.71 13.83
C LYS A 833 -37.66 -42.47 14.95
N ILE A 834 -37.30 -41.81 16.05
CA ILE A 834 -36.81 -42.50 17.24
C ILE A 834 -37.99 -43.04 18.06
N THR A 835 -39.04 -42.24 18.31
CA THR A 835 -40.25 -42.66 19.05
C THR A 835 -40.91 -43.89 18.40
N GLU A 836 -41.10 -43.87 17.08
CA GLU A 836 -41.60 -44.99 16.26
C GLU A 836 -40.78 -46.29 16.42
N ARG A 837 -39.50 -46.20 16.81
CA ARG A 837 -38.58 -47.33 16.93
C ARG A 837 -38.39 -47.82 18.37
N VAL A 838 -38.50 -46.95 19.37
CA VAL A 838 -38.19 -47.29 20.78
C VAL A 838 -39.41 -47.51 21.65
N VAL A 839 -40.53 -46.83 21.39
CA VAL A 839 -41.77 -47.01 22.18
C VAL A 839 -42.37 -48.41 21.98
N PRO A 840 -42.40 -48.99 20.76
CA PRO A 840 -42.84 -50.39 20.58
C PRO A 840 -41.95 -51.44 21.27
N LEU A 841 -40.74 -51.06 21.71
CA LEU A 841 -39.80 -51.91 22.43
C LEU A 841 -39.84 -51.71 23.96
N GLY A 842 -40.85 -51.00 24.45
CA GLY A 842 -41.12 -50.84 25.89
C GLY A 842 -40.52 -49.58 26.53
N LEU A 843 -39.88 -48.69 25.77
CA LEU A 843 -39.41 -47.42 26.32
C LEU A 843 -40.57 -46.44 26.51
N SER A 844 -40.74 -45.92 27.72
CA SER A 844 -41.79 -44.95 28.06
C SER A 844 -41.65 -43.65 27.26
N ALA A 845 -42.75 -43.15 26.71
CA ALA A 845 -42.79 -41.93 25.90
C ALA A 845 -42.32 -40.67 26.66
N LYS A 846 -42.36 -40.67 27.99
CA LYS A 846 -41.81 -39.58 28.84
C LYS A 846 -40.28 -39.56 28.86
N ASP A 847 -39.66 -40.71 28.68
CA ASP A 847 -38.21 -40.92 28.80
C ASP A 847 -37.51 -40.82 27.43
N VAL A 848 -38.27 -40.91 26.33
CA VAL A 848 -37.78 -40.72 24.96
C VAL A 848 -36.96 -39.43 24.76
N PRO A 849 -37.30 -38.24 25.29
CA PRO A 849 -36.46 -37.05 25.14
C PRO A 849 -35.09 -37.17 25.82
N ALA A 850 -35.03 -37.76 27.01
CA ALA A 850 -33.78 -38.02 27.73
C ALA A 850 -32.94 -39.07 26.98
N PHE A 851 -33.59 -40.12 26.48
CA PHE A 851 -32.97 -41.15 25.65
C PHE A 851 -32.40 -40.58 24.35
N ILE A 852 -33.15 -39.73 23.62
CA ILE A 852 -32.67 -39.05 22.41
C ILE A 852 -31.44 -38.20 22.72
N SER A 853 -31.43 -37.47 23.84
CA SER A 853 -30.28 -36.66 24.27
C SER A 853 -29.05 -37.52 24.58
N ALA A 854 -29.21 -38.57 25.38
CA ALA A 854 -28.13 -39.48 25.72
C ALA A 854 -27.58 -40.21 24.48
N LEU A 855 -28.46 -40.65 23.57
CA LEU A 855 -28.11 -41.32 22.33
C LEU A 855 -27.40 -40.40 21.33
N ALA A 856 -27.85 -39.15 21.18
CA ALA A 856 -27.23 -38.17 20.29
C ALA A 856 -25.83 -37.76 20.74
N ASN A 857 -25.58 -37.78 22.06
CA ASN A 857 -24.27 -37.53 22.67
C ASN A 857 -23.38 -38.79 22.77
N ASN A 858 -23.86 -39.96 22.30
CA ASN A 858 -23.21 -41.27 22.47
C ASN A 858 -22.89 -41.63 23.93
N ASP A 859 -23.72 -41.18 24.88
CA ASP A 859 -23.50 -41.39 26.30
C ASP A 859 -24.16 -42.68 26.80
N GLN A 860 -23.42 -43.79 26.66
CA GLN A 860 -23.84 -45.10 27.17
C GLN A 860 -24.12 -45.15 28.69
N ARG A 861 -23.56 -44.23 29.50
CA ARG A 861 -23.86 -44.21 30.95
C ARG A 861 -25.21 -43.56 31.22
N ALA A 862 -25.49 -42.43 30.58
CA ALA A 862 -26.80 -41.81 30.64
C ALA A 862 -27.89 -42.72 30.05
N LEU A 863 -27.61 -43.44 28.95
CA LEU A 863 -28.51 -44.46 28.41
C LEU A 863 -28.81 -45.57 29.41
N ALA A 864 -27.80 -46.08 30.14
CA ALA A 864 -27.97 -47.13 31.14
C ALA A 864 -28.74 -46.68 32.40
N THR A 865 -28.78 -45.38 32.70
CA THR A 865 -29.57 -44.84 33.83
C THR A 865 -31.06 -44.61 33.52
N ILE A 866 -31.49 -44.73 32.26
CA ILE A 866 -32.89 -44.51 31.88
C ILE A 866 -33.68 -45.82 32.05
N PRO A 867 -34.80 -45.82 32.82
CA PRO A 867 -35.63 -47.01 33.00
C PRO A 867 -36.13 -47.60 31.67
N GLY A 868 -36.04 -48.92 31.51
CA GLY A 868 -36.51 -49.64 30.33
C GLY A 868 -35.55 -49.64 29.12
N VAL A 869 -34.36 -49.05 29.22
CA VAL A 869 -33.37 -49.10 28.13
C VAL A 869 -32.65 -50.46 28.11
N THR A 870 -32.91 -51.25 27.07
CA THR A 870 -32.17 -52.48 26.75
C THR A 870 -31.22 -52.27 25.55
N PRO A 871 -30.25 -53.18 25.29
CA PRO A 871 -29.43 -53.12 24.08
C PRO A 871 -30.24 -53.11 22.77
N GLN A 872 -31.44 -53.71 22.75
CA GLN A 872 -32.36 -53.66 21.60
C GLN A 872 -33.06 -52.31 21.46
N VAL A 873 -33.45 -51.67 22.58
CA VAL A 873 -33.95 -50.28 22.57
C VAL A 873 -32.84 -49.32 22.10
N ILE A 874 -31.59 -49.53 22.53
CA ILE A 874 -30.44 -48.76 22.07
C ILE A 874 -30.23 -48.95 20.55
N SER A 875 -30.20 -50.18 20.04
CA SER A 875 -29.95 -50.42 18.60
C SER A 875 -31.09 -49.90 17.71
N ALA A 876 -32.36 -50.06 18.12
CA ALA A 876 -33.51 -49.47 17.44
C ALA A 876 -33.51 -47.94 17.52
N GLY A 877 -33.09 -47.39 18.67
CA GLY A 877 -32.81 -45.99 18.87
C GLY A 877 -31.74 -45.48 17.91
N VAL A 878 -30.60 -46.16 17.78
CA VAL A 878 -29.53 -45.82 16.82
C VAL A 878 -30.02 -45.92 15.38
N ALA A 879 -30.88 -46.89 15.05
CA ALA A 879 -31.48 -47.00 13.72
C ALA A 879 -32.47 -45.86 13.43
N GLY A 880 -33.30 -45.47 14.41
CA GLY A 880 -34.13 -44.28 14.36
C GLY A 880 -33.30 -42.99 14.26
N LEU A 881 -32.19 -42.93 14.99
CA LEU A 881 -31.21 -41.84 15.00
C LEU A 881 -30.41 -41.77 13.69
N ARG A 882 -30.21 -42.88 12.97
CA ARG A 882 -29.67 -42.93 11.59
C ARG A 882 -30.68 -42.49 10.54
N SER A 883 -31.93 -42.96 10.65
CA SER A 883 -33.06 -42.46 9.84
C SER A 883 -33.27 -40.97 10.06
N ALA A 884 -32.95 -40.50 11.26
CA ALA A 884 -32.86 -39.10 11.64
C ALA A 884 -31.64 -38.39 10.99
N TYR A 885 -30.41 -38.69 11.39
CA TYR A 885 -29.19 -37.94 10.99
C TYR A 885 -28.96 -37.80 9.48
N ARG A 886 -29.59 -38.64 8.65
CA ARG A 886 -29.74 -38.43 7.20
C ARG A 886 -30.22 -37.05 6.78
N ILE A 887 -30.71 -36.22 7.70
CA ILE A 887 -31.60 -35.13 7.32
C ILE A 887 -31.35 -33.83 8.14
N ALA A 888 -30.20 -33.61 8.81
CA ALA A 888 -30.02 -32.52 9.83
C ALA A 888 -29.06 -31.35 9.55
N PHE A 889 -29.30 -30.28 10.32
CA PHE A 889 -28.43 -29.36 11.10
C PHE A 889 -28.91 -27.89 10.92
N ARG A 890 -29.86 -27.43 11.76
CA ARG A 890 -30.78 -26.33 11.34
C ARG A 890 -30.35 -24.91 11.63
N GLY A 891 -29.47 -24.67 12.59
CA GLY A 891 -28.96 -23.32 12.87
C GLY A 891 -27.83 -22.94 11.92
N THR A 892 -26.75 -23.70 11.96
CA THR A 892 -25.44 -23.32 11.42
C THR A 892 -25.43 -23.14 9.90
N TRP A 893 -25.96 -24.12 9.15
CA TRP A 893 -25.85 -24.11 7.68
C TRP A 893 -26.84 -23.19 6.99
N SER A 894 -27.99 -22.88 7.60
CA SER A 894 -28.93 -21.91 7.03
C SER A 894 -28.39 -20.47 7.09
N ALA A 895 -27.54 -20.16 8.08
CA ALA A 895 -26.77 -18.92 8.10
C ALA A 895 -25.62 -18.95 7.08
N ALA A 896 -24.87 -20.07 7.02
CA ALA A 896 -23.82 -20.29 6.01
C ALA A 896 -24.31 -20.09 4.57
N ALA A 897 -25.51 -20.61 4.25
CA ALA A 897 -26.11 -20.48 2.92
C ALA A 897 -26.37 -19.02 2.53
N ALA A 898 -26.87 -18.20 3.46
CA ALA A 898 -27.08 -16.77 3.22
C ALA A 898 -25.74 -16.04 3.01
N VAL A 899 -24.76 -16.32 3.87
CA VAL A 899 -23.42 -15.70 3.83
C VAL A 899 -22.64 -16.11 2.56
N SER A 900 -22.73 -17.38 2.14
CA SER A 900 -22.14 -17.87 0.88
C SER A 900 -22.85 -17.32 -0.36
N ALA A 901 -24.17 -17.09 -0.30
CA ALA A 901 -24.90 -16.46 -1.40
C ALA A 901 -24.46 -15.01 -1.61
N VAL A 902 -24.21 -14.24 -0.53
CA VAL A 902 -23.61 -12.91 -0.69
C VAL A 902 -22.15 -13.01 -1.16
N GLY A 903 -21.38 -14.00 -0.69
CA GLY A 903 -20.07 -14.32 -1.23
C GLY A 903 -20.05 -14.55 -2.75
N LEU A 904 -21.00 -15.31 -3.27
CA LEU A 904 -21.15 -15.53 -4.71
C LEU A 904 -21.43 -14.22 -5.46
N ILE A 905 -22.30 -13.36 -4.93
CA ILE A 905 -22.57 -12.03 -5.50
C ILE A 905 -21.30 -11.18 -5.47
N LEU A 906 -20.61 -11.14 -4.32
CA LEU A 906 -19.37 -10.37 -4.12
C LEU A 906 -18.21 -10.86 -5.00
N ALA A 907 -18.12 -12.16 -5.30
CA ALA A 907 -17.13 -12.71 -6.23
C ALA A 907 -17.28 -12.14 -7.65
N LEU A 908 -18.48 -11.68 -8.04
CA LEU A 908 -18.69 -10.99 -9.32
C LEU A 908 -18.10 -9.56 -9.34
N PHE A 909 -17.80 -8.96 -8.19
CA PHE A 909 -17.20 -7.62 -8.09
C PHE A 909 -15.67 -7.65 -8.02
N VAL A 910 -15.06 -8.82 -7.82
CA VAL A 910 -13.60 -9.00 -7.86
C VAL A 910 -13.06 -8.59 -9.23
N ARG A 911 -11.98 -7.81 -9.25
CA ARG A 911 -11.26 -7.43 -10.47
C ARG A 911 -10.06 -8.36 -10.64
N ASP A 912 -9.88 -8.99 -11.81
CA ASP A 912 -8.68 -9.79 -12.08
C ASP A 912 -7.44 -8.87 -12.10
N PRO A 913 -6.44 -9.07 -11.23
CA PRO A 913 -5.26 -8.20 -11.16
C PRO A 913 -4.20 -8.64 -12.17
N ARG A 914 -4.56 -8.67 -13.46
CA ARG A 914 -3.73 -9.26 -14.54
C ARG A 914 -2.33 -8.66 -14.60
N ASP A 915 -2.25 -7.36 -14.41
CA ASP A 915 -1.04 -6.55 -14.54
C ASP A 915 -0.07 -6.78 -13.36
N SER A 916 -0.56 -7.38 -12.26
CA SER A 916 0.25 -7.79 -11.11
C SER A 916 0.92 -9.17 -11.29
N PHE A 917 0.65 -9.91 -12.37
CA PHE A 917 1.29 -11.20 -12.66
C PHE A 917 2.62 -11.01 -13.43
N ASN A 918 3.59 -10.31 -12.84
CA ASN A 918 4.99 -10.24 -13.30
C ASN A 918 5.88 -11.24 -12.53
N MET A 919 7.19 -11.33 -12.79
CA MET A 919 8.04 -12.32 -12.11
C MET A 919 8.83 -11.80 -10.90
N HIS A 920 8.68 -10.52 -10.55
CA HIS A 920 9.21 -9.93 -9.32
C HIS A 920 8.91 -10.75 -8.06
N VAL A 921 9.93 -10.93 -7.22
CA VAL A 921 9.96 -11.67 -5.95
C VAL A 921 10.14 -10.67 -4.80
N ASP A 922 9.21 -10.65 -3.83
CA ASP A 922 9.24 -9.65 -2.75
C ASP A 922 10.31 -9.98 -1.67
N ALA A 923 10.76 -11.24 -1.57
CA ALA A 923 11.81 -11.68 -0.65
C ALA A 923 12.69 -12.78 -1.29
N PRO A 924 13.78 -12.43 -2.00
CA PRO A 924 14.65 -13.42 -2.63
C PRO A 924 15.35 -14.31 -1.60
N VAL A 925 15.42 -15.61 -1.88
CA VAL A 925 16.00 -16.64 -0.99
C VAL A 925 17.45 -16.97 -1.33
N ASP A 926 17.94 -16.59 -2.53
CA ASP A 926 19.35 -16.83 -2.83
C ASP A 926 20.26 -15.89 -2.07
N HIS A 927 21.40 -16.41 -1.65
CA HIS A 927 22.26 -15.83 -0.63
C HIS A 927 23.01 -14.60 -1.12
N ASP A 928 23.30 -14.51 -2.42
CA ASP A 928 24.04 -13.38 -2.96
C ASP A 928 23.10 -12.19 -3.25
N LEU A 929 21.85 -12.45 -3.67
CA LEU A 929 20.77 -11.44 -3.68
C LEU A 929 20.31 -11.06 -2.27
N ALA A 930 20.18 -12.02 -1.35
CA ALA A 930 19.79 -11.74 0.02
C ALA A 930 20.90 -10.96 0.75
N ARG A 931 22.18 -11.17 0.42
CA ARG A 931 23.28 -10.31 0.87
C ARG A 931 23.22 -8.92 0.25
N SER A 932 23.04 -8.77 -1.06
CA SER A 932 22.96 -7.42 -1.65
C SER A 932 21.75 -6.65 -1.11
N PHE A 933 20.65 -7.36 -0.84
CA PHE A 933 19.47 -6.80 -0.17
C PHE A 933 19.75 -6.48 1.30
N ASP A 934 20.32 -7.40 2.08
CA ASP A 934 20.65 -7.18 3.50
C ASP A 934 21.72 -6.09 3.68
N GLN A 935 22.71 -6.00 2.79
CA GLN A 935 23.72 -4.94 2.79
C GLN A 935 23.09 -3.61 2.44
N GLY A 936 22.39 -3.49 1.30
CA GLY A 936 21.64 -2.29 0.96
C GLY A 936 20.67 -1.87 2.06
N LEU A 937 20.07 -2.83 2.79
CA LEU A 937 19.17 -2.56 3.89
C LEU A 937 19.88 -2.22 5.22
N GLU A 938 21.04 -2.80 5.51
CA GLU A 938 21.87 -2.45 6.67
C GLU A 938 22.58 -1.11 6.48
N ASP A 939 22.95 -0.78 5.26
CA ASP A 939 23.46 0.53 4.86
C ASP A 939 22.30 1.55 4.87
N ASP A 940 21.08 1.13 4.45
CA ASP A 940 19.83 1.87 4.67
C ASP A 940 19.39 1.96 6.17
N ILE A 941 20.17 1.44 7.14
CA ILE A 941 19.76 1.39 8.57
C ILE A 941 20.81 1.75 9.62
N LYS A 942 22.08 1.33 9.52
CA LYS A 942 23.19 1.91 10.31
C LYS A 942 23.16 3.41 10.10
N GLY A 943 23.23 3.71 8.80
CA GLY A 943 22.15 4.29 8.04
C GLY A 943 21.36 5.36 8.72
N VAL A 944 20.57 5.05 9.76
CA VAL A 944 19.58 5.86 10.53
C VAL A 944 20.02 6.04 11.98
N THR A 945 20.62 5.00 12.55
CA THR A 945 20.76 4.82 13.99
C THR A 945 21.93 5.57 14.59
N ASP A 946 22.98 5.87 13.83
CA ASP A 946 24.16 6.57 14.36
C ASP A 946 23.84 8.07 14.65
N THR A 947 22.94 8.68 13.88
CA THR A 947 22.37 10.03 14.10
C THR A 947 21.65 10.11 15.46
N GLU A 948 20.70 9.19 15.73
CA GLU A 948 19.87 9.20 16.95
C GLU A 948 20.66 9.08 18.26
N HIS A 949 21.90 8.57 18.22
CA HIS A 949 22.71 8.43 19.42
C HIS A 949 23.30 9.76 19.93
N ILE A 950 23.44 10.79 19.10
CA ILE A 950 24.06 12.08 19.48
C ILE A 950 23.15 12.92 20.39
N GLU A 951 21.82 12.93 20.17
CA GLU A 951 20.88 13.77 20.94
C GLU A 951 20.68 13.32 22.41
N SER A 952 20.94 12.05 22.72
CA SER A 952 20.51 11.46 24.00
C SER A 952 21.36 11.82 25.24
N ASN A 953 22.53 12.43 25.07
CA ASN A 953 23.51 12.64 26.16
C ASN A 953 23.45 14.03 26.85
N VAL A 954 22.56 14.95 26.45
CA VAL A 954 22.60 16.36 26.93
C VAL A 954 21.58 16.67 28.05
N VAL A 955 20.64 15.76 28.35
CA VAL A 955 19.51 16.05 29.26
C VAL A 955 19.76 15.59 30.70
N SER A 956 20.70 16.22 31.42
CA SER A 956 20.75 16.13 32.89
C SER A 956 21.40 17.31 33.62
N GLU A 957 20.77 18.50 33.59
CA GLU A 957 21.04 19.50 34.65
C GLU A 957 19.78 20.30 35.04
N LYS A 958 19.68 20.62 36.33
CA LYS A 958 18.53 21.30 36.95
C LYS A 958 18.72 22.82 36.99
N PRO A 959 17.65 23.61 37.04
CA PRO A 959 17.72 25.06 36.83
C PRO A 959 18.28 25.81 38.05
N GLN A 960 19.14 26.82 37.77
CA GLN A 960 19.48 27.88 38.71
C GLN A 960 19.13 29.27 38.16
N ASP A 961 18.24 29.93 38.89
CA ASP A 961 18.08 31.37 39.15
C ASP A 961 18.77 32.44 38.26
N LYS A 962 17.92 33.36 37.77
CA LYS A 962 18.09 34.84 37.70
C LYS A 962 19.15 35.39 36.71
N ALA A 963 18.99 36.58 36.14
CA ALA A 963 18.05 37.69 36.44
C ALA A 963 17.48 38.33 35.15
#